data_AF-A0A1F8QUK1-F1
#
_entry.id   AF-A0A1F8QUK1-F1
#
_cell.length_a   1.000
_cell.length_b   1.000
_cell.length_c   1.000
_cell.angle_alpha   90.00
_cell.angle_beta   90.00
_cell.angle_gamma   90.00
#
_symmetry.space_group_name_H-M   'P 1'
#
loop_
_entity.id
_entity.type
_entity.pdbx_description
1 polymer ?
#
loop_
_entity_poly.entity_id
_entity_poly.type
_entity_poly.pdbx_seq_one_letter_code
_entity_poly.pdbx_strand_id
1 'polypeptide(L)'
;MNPAEANTGDVMVVGAGISGIQAALDLANMGFKVYLVEKSPAIGGKMSQLDKTFPTNDCSMCIESPKFNECSRHPNINMMTLTHVDRVEGEAGDFKVTLVKTPRYILEDKCTGCGACAEYCPVKVPNAYNQELSKSKCIHVYFPQAAPLKSYIDADKCLFLNDKKCQICVGICEKKAIDLHQKPEKLEVEVGAIILAPGYETFDPKLRGDYGYGKMQNVITSLDFERILCSTGPYEGQMRRPSDGKHPKKMAWIQCVGSRQVLEGGNSYCSAVCCTYTQKQVILAQDHDDELEATVFHNDVRAFGKDFERFYQRAEALPGVRFIRSYVSIGKEIPETKNVTVKYSTTDDGVKEEEFDLVVLSVGLNPPENVEGLARTFGVELNAHEFCKSNPVNPIETSRPGIFVSGAFQGPMDIPESVITASGATALCGQFLARQRGKLSKERVYPIEKDVTGEEPRVGVFVCACGANIGRVVAVPAVVEYASHLPNVVYSAPSLFACSTENAKNISDAIEEQGLNRVVVAACTPRTHEPLFRDTVREGGINQYYFEFANIREHCSWVHSREKEDATAKAKDIVRMSVARAALLQPLEEFKLPVDKRALVVGGGVAGMTGALSLANQGFEVFLVEKDKEFGGVARRIHHTLEGMDVQAFLDDLIRRVNQHPLIHKYVDSTVQEASGYVGNFVTKVASGTRVREIKHGITIIATGAEEYKPTEYLYGQDERVMTLLELEDRIAKKEAAVANAQSAVMIQCVGCRQKDRNYCARVCCNQAVKNALKLKEANPQMDVNIIFRDMRTYGFAEDYYREAADREVRFIRYTPEDKPQVEATEEGGKAVLRVTVTDPILGKKIAIDADLLALAAAVIPAATNTEISRLFKVPLNLDGFFQEAHVKLRPVDFAADGVFLCGIAHYPKHISETISQAYAAAGRAAEILAADAVIASGSVSEVNEKKCISCGACESVCTYCAVKLVDTPKGKRARVTPVLCKGDGLCCAVCPTGAISLKHFTDEEINCQIDAEVPVAEEILALA
;
A
#
# COMPACT_ATOMS: atom_id res chain seq x y z
N MET A 1 -0.34 -39.40 -22.71
CA MET A 1 -1.46 -38.75 -22.00
C MET A 1 -1.61 -37.36 -22.56
N ASN A 2 -2.84 -36.88 -22.76
CA ASN A 2 -3.12 -35.58 -23.37
C ASN A 2 -2.79 -34.48 -22.33
N PRO A 3 -1.90 -33.50 -22.62
CA PRO A 3 -1.53 -32.42 -21.67
C PRO A 3 -2.73 -31.57 -21.20
N ALA A 4 -3.89 -31.69 -21.85
CA ALA A 4 -5.11 -30.99 -21.46
C ALA A 4 -5.81 -31.56 -20.19
N GLU A 5 -5.44 -32.74 -19.70
CA GLU A 5 -6.02 -33.33 -18.48
C GLU A 5 -5.12 -33.22 -17.23
N ALA A 6 -3.84 -32.84 -17.41
CA ALA A 6 -2.81 -32.81 -16.36
C ALA A 6 -2.44 -31.38 -15.89
N ASN A 7 -3.35 -30.42 -15.98
CA ASN A 7 -3.03 -29.05 -15.55
C ASN A 7 -3.26 -28.90 -14.03
N THR A 8 -2.17 -28.72 -13.28
CA THR A 8 -2.20 -28.55 -11.83
C THR A 8 -2.79 -27.19 -11.44
N GLY A 9 -3.78 -27.19 -10.55
CA GLY A 9 -4.49 -25.97 -10.15
C GLY A 9 -3.80 -25.14 -9.06
N ASP A 10 -2.74 -25.68 -8.48
CA ASP A 10 -1.98 -25.03 -7.41
C ASP A 10 -1.09 -23.92 -7.96
N VAL A 11 -0.89 -22.86 -7.19
CA VAL A 11 -0.01 -21.72 -7.55
C VAL A 11 1.08 -21.56 -6.50
N MET A 12 2.30 -21.26 -6.93
CA MET A 12 3.39 -20.92 -6.02
C MET A 12 3.64 -19.42 -6.00
N VAL A 13 3.79 -18.85 -4.81
CA VAL A 13 4.28 -17.49 -4.60
C VAL A 13 5.61 -17.57 -3.86
N VAL A 14 6.67 -17.02 -4.45
CA VAL A 14 8.04 -17.10 -3.93
C VAL A 14 8.45 -15.74 -3.36
N GLY A 15 8.66 -15.69 -2.05
CA GLY A 15 8.90 -14.47 -1.27
C GLY A 15 7.60 -13.96 -0.64
N ALA A 16 7.61 -13.79 0.67
CA ALA A 16 6.44 -13.42 1.47
C ALA A 16 6.60 -12.03 2.12
N GLY A 17 7.15 -11.07 1.38
CA GLY A 17 6.93 -9.65 1.67
C GLY A 17 5.50 -9.21 1.32
N ILE A 18 5.17 -7.93 1.51
CA ILE A 18 3.83 -7.40 1.26
C ILE A 18 3.26 -7.76 -0.13
N SER A 19 4.09 -7.78 -1.17
CA SER A 19 3.70 -8.19 -2.53
C SER A 19 3.28 -9.66 -2.59
N GLY A 20 4.09 -10.57 -2.04
CA GLY A 20 3.78 -12.00 -2.05
C GLY A 20 2.61 -12.36 -1.15
N ILE A 21 2.48 -11.67 0.00
CA ILE A 21 1.32 -11.79 0.89
C ILE A 21 0.04 -11.40 0.16
N GLN A 22 0.03 -10.24 -0.51
CA GLN A 22 -1.13 -9.80 -1.29
C GLN A 22 -1.46 -10.80 -2.40
N ALA A 23 -0.45 -11.26 -3.16
CA ALA A 23 -0.65 -12.21 -4.24
C ALA A 23 -1.24 -13.54 -3.73
N ALA A 24 -0.76 -14.05 -2.60
CA ALA A 24 -1.28 -15.27 -2.00
C ALA A 24 -2.73 -15.12 -1.55
N LEU A 25 -3.08 -14.00 -0.89
CA LEU A 25 -4.45 -13.71 -0.46
C LEU A 25 -5.41 -13.59 -1.64
N ASP A 26 -5.06 -12.79 -2.65
CA ASP A 26 -5.90 -12.58 -3.82
C ASP A 26 -6.18 -13.91 -4.56
N LEU A 27 -5.14 -14.71 -4.82
CA LEU A 27 -5.29 -16.04 -5.46
C LEU A 27 -6.15 -16.98 -4.62
N ALA A 28 -5.95 -16.99 -3.31
CA ALA A 28 -6.67 -17.89 -2.43
C ALA A 28 -8.15 -17.51 -2.30
N ASN A 29 -8.46 -16.21 -2.27
CA ASN A 29 -9.82 -15.67 -2.31
C ASN A 29 -10.50 -15.91 -3.67
N MET A 30 -9.75 -15.92 -4.77
CA MET A 30 -10.26 -16.32 -6.09
C MET A 30 -10.60 -17.81 -6.19
N GLY A 31 -10.20 -18.63 -5.22
CA GLY A 31 -10.45 -20.07 -5.20
C GLY A 31 -9.30 -20.93 -5.74
N PHE A 32 -8.06 -20.46 -5.67
CA PHE A 32 -6.87 -21.26 -5.93
C PHE A 32 -6.22 -21.75 -4.64
N LYS A 33 -5.54 -22.89 -4.70
CA LYS A 33 -4.65 -23.35 -3.62
C LYS A 33 -3.25 -22.77 -3.87
N VAL A 34 -2.63 -22.24 -2.83
CA VAL A 34 -1.40 -21.46 -2.92
C VAL A 34 -0.33 -22.04 -2.01
N TYR A 35 0.88 -22.21 -2.54
CA TYR A 35 2.10 -22.42 -1.75
C TYR A 35 2.83 -21.08 -1.61
N LEU A 36 2.84 -20.51 -0.40
CA LEU A 36 3.57 -19.28 -0.10
C LEU A 36 4.93 -19.63 0.51
N VAL A 37 5.99 -19.54 -0.29
CA VAL A 37 7.34 -19.97 0.06
C VAL A 37 8.18 -18.78 0.54
N GLU A 38 8.73 -18.86 1.75
CA GLU A 38 9.55 -17.81 2.37
C GLU A 38 10.85 -18.37 2.94
N LYS A 39 11.98 -17.77 2.55
CA LYS A 39 13.32 -18.17 3.01
C LYS A 39 13.54 -17.85 4.50
N SER A 40 12.94 -16.78 4.98
CA SER A 40 13.07 -16.29 6.35
C SER A 40 12.23 -17.11 7.34
N PRO A 41 12.49 -16.99 8.66
CA PRO A 41 11.69 -17.70 9.67
C PRO A 41 10.23 -17.23 9.78
N ALA A 42 9.87 -16.10 9.18
CA ALA A 42 8.54 -15.52 9.17
C ALA A 42 8.31 -14.65 7.93
N ILE A 43 7.04 -14.44 7.57
CA ILE A 43 6.61 -13.53 6.50
C ILE A 43 6.69 -12.06 6.95
N GLY A 44 6.59 -11.12 5.99
CA GLY A 44 6.54 -9.67 6.22
C GLY A 44 7.58 -8.87 5.45
N GLY A 45 8.69 -9.51 5.05
CA GLY A 45 9.77 -8.85 4.29
C GLY A 45 10.28 -7.55 4.93
N LYS A 46 10.79 -6.62 4.12
CA LYS A 46 11.33 -5.34 4.61
C LYS A 46 10.28 -4.40 5.19
N MET A 47 9.01 -4.52 4.78
CA MET A 47 7.94 -3.63 5.26
C MET A 47 7.66 -3.84 6.75
N SER A 48 7.80 -5.06 7.27
CA SER A 48 7.73 -5.35 8.71
C SER A 48 8.79 -4.61 9.55
N GLN A 49 9.93 -4.27 8.94
CA GLN A 49 11.02 -3.54 9.60
C GLN A 49 10.76 -2.03 9.69
N LEU A 50 9.82 -1.49 8.92
CA LEU A 50 9.49 -0.07 8.93
C LEU A 50 8.66 0.28 10.17
N ASP A 51 8.86 1.48 10.73
CA ASP A 51 7.99 1.97 11.81
C ASP A 51 6.61 2.39 11.25
N LYS A 52 6.64 3.33 10.29
CA LYS A 52 5.48 3.90 9.63
C LYS A 52 5.65 3.94 8.11
N THR A 53 4.57 4.17 7.37
CA THR A 53 4.57 4.20 5.91
C THR A 53 4.09 5.54 5.37
N PHE A 54 4.85 6.16 4.45
CA PHE A 54 4.48 7.43 3.79
C PHE A 54 3.39 7.20 2.74
N PRO A 55 2.51 8.16 2.40
CA PRO A 55 2.42 9.51 2.94
C PRO A 55 1.44 9.62 4.12
N THR A 56 0.76 8.52 4.49
CA THR A 56 -0.26 8.51 5.54
C THR A 56 0.33 8.51 6.95
N ASN A 57 1.58 8.07 7.09
CA ASN A 57 2.26 7.81 8.36
C ASN A 57 1.57 6.73 9.20
N ASP A 58 0.84 5.82 8.57
CA ASP A 58 0.28 4.65 9.24
C ASP A 58 1.40 3.75 9.76
N CYS A 59 1.20 3.20 10.96
CA CYS A 59 2.10 2.19 11.51
C CYS A 59 2.14 0.95 10.58
N SER A 60 3.34 0.56 10.15
CA SER A 60 3.54 -0.51 9.17
C SER A 60 2.91 -1.83 9.65
N MET A 61 3.17 -2.20 10.91
CA MET A 61 2.65 -3.44 11.47
C MET A 61 1.12 -3.43 11.65
N CYS A 62 0.49 -2.26 11.77
CA CYS A 62 -0.97 -2.18 11.89
C CYS A 62 -1.67 -2.54 10.60
N ILE A 63 -1.03 -2.30 9.46
CA ILE A 63 -1.56 -2.64 8.15
C ILE A 63 -1.08 -4.04 7.71
N GLU A 64 0.09 -4.51 8.13
CA GLU A 64 0.56 -5.87 7.80
C GLU A 64 -0.02 -6.97 8.68
N SER A 65 -0.15 -6.76 10.00
CA SER A 65 -0.58 -7.83 10.91
C SER A 65 -1.94 -8.44 10.58
N PRO A 66 -2.98 -7.70 10.12
CA PRO A 66 -4.21 -8.32 9.65
C PRO A 66 -3.96 -9.31 8.51
N LYS A 67 -3.13 -8.93 7.53
CA LYS A 67 -2.77 -9.81 6.40
C LYS A 67 -1.97 -11.03 6.83
N PHE A 68 -1.12 -10.92 7.86
CA PHE A 68 -0.43 -12.07 8.43
C PHE A 68 -1.41 -13.10 9.01
N ASN A 69 -2.44 -12.62 9.72
CA ASN A 69 -3.49 -13.48 10.26
C ASN A 69 -4.35 -14.08 9.16
N GLU A 70 -4.77 -13.27 8.18
CA GLU A 70 -5.51 -13.74 7.01
C GLU A 70 -4.74 -14.87 6.31
N CYS A 71 -3.45 -14.66 6.00
CA CYS A 71 -2.61 -15.69 5.38
C CYS A 71 -2.50 -16.96 6.24
N SER A 72 -2.27 -16.80 7.55
CA SER A 72 -2.07 -17.93 8.45
C SER A 72 -3.35 -18.75 8.68
N ARG A 73 -4.52 -18.11 8.56
CA ARG A 73 -5.84 -18.72 8.76
C ARG A 73 -6.51 -19.17 7.47
N HIS A 74 -5.98 -18.79 6.30
CA HIS A 74 -6.62 -19.08 5.03
C HIS A 74 -6.49 -20.57 4.68
N PRO A 75 -7.61 -21.31 4.48
CA PRO A 75 -7.58 -22.77 4.26
C PRO A 75 -6.88 -23.18 2.96
N ASN A 76 -6.74 -22.24 2.02
CA ASN A 76 -6.12 -22.45 0.71
C ASN A 76 -4.69 -21.93 0.62
N ILE A 77 -4.10 -21.41 1.69
CA ILE A 77 -2.71 -20.96 1.70
C ILE A 77 -1.88 -21.94 2.55
N ASN A 78 -0.93 -22.61 1.91
CA ASN A 78 0.11 -23.37 2.58
C ASN A 78 1.35 -22.47 2.75
N MET A 79 1.52 -21.91 3.94
CA MET A 79 2.64 -21.04 4.28
C MET A 79 3.88 -21.87 4.67
N MET A 80 4.95 -21.75 3.90
CA MET A 80 6.19 -22.51 4.03
C MET A 80 7.36 -21.58 4.35
N THR A 81 7.61 -21.36 5.64
CA THR A 81 8.77 -20.57 6.11
C THR A 81 10.03 -21.43 6.21
N LEU A 82 11.21 -20.78 6.31
CA LEU A 82 12.51 -21.45 6.24
C LEU A 82 12.64 -22.36 5.00
N THR A 83 11.97 -22.00 3.91
CA THR A 83 11.88 -22.83 2.71
C THR A 83 12.37 -22.04 1.50
N HIS A 84 13.22 -22.64 0.69
CA HIS A 84 13.66 -22.05 -0.58
C HIS A 84 13.44 -23.03 -1.74
N VAL A 85 13.39 -22.48 -2.95
CA VAL A 85 13.26 -23.26 -4.18
C VAL A 85 14.65 -23.70 -4.63
N ASP A 86 14.86 -25.01 -4.73
CA ASP A 86 16.10 -25.64 -5.20
C ASP A 86 16.10 -25.72 -6.73
N ARG A 87 14.97 -26.18 -7.31
CA ARG A 87 14.86 -26.44 -8.74
C ARG A 87 13.42 -26.26 -9.26
N VAL A 88 13.28 -25.72 -10.46
CA VAL A 88 12.00 -25.61 -11.19
C VAL A 88 12.12 -26.26 -12.56
N GLU A 89 11.37 -27.34 -12.76
CA GLU A 89 11.30 -28.10 -14.01
C GLU A 89 9.90 -28.00 -14.61
N GLY A 90 9.77 -28.30 -15.91
CA GLY A 90 8.49 -28.26 -16.62
C GLY A 90 8.18 -26.93 -17.31
N GLU A 91 6.93 -26.78 -17.71
CA GLU A 91 6.44 -25.69 -18.55
C GLU A 91 5.17 -25.06 -17.98
N ALA A 92 4.71 -23.96 -18.58
CA ALA A 92 3.53 -23.23 -18.11
C ALA A 92 2.31 -24.16 -17.99
N GLY A 93 1.73 -24.26 -16.78
CA GLY A 93 0.59 -25.12 -16.47
C GLY A 93 0.95 -26.47 -15.85
N ASP A 94 2.24 -26.84 -15.88
CA ASP A 94 2.75 -28.10 -15.33
C ASP A 94 4.20 -27.94 -14.88
N PHE A 95 4.41 -27.16 -13.82
CA PHE A 95 5.73 -27.02 -13.19
C PHE A 95 5.89 -28.03 -12.07
N LYS A 96 7.03 -28.72 -12.06
CA LYS A 96 7.50 -29.50 -10.93
C LYS A 96 8.57 -28.71 -10.17
N VAL A 97 8.29 -28.40 -8.92
CA VAL A 97 9.16 -27.57 -8.08
C VAL A 97 9.72 -28.36 -6.91
N THR A 98 11.05 -28.42 -6.81
CA THR A 98 11.75 -28.99 -5.65
C THR A 98 12.04 -27.89 -4.64
N LEU A 99 11.55 -28.08 -3.42
CA LEU A 99 11.72 -27.18 -2.28
C LEU A 99 12.65 -27.81 -1.25
N VAL A 100 13.44 -26.98 -0.57
CA VAL A 100 14.26 -27.37 0.57
C VAL A 100 13.81 -26.57 1.79
N LYS A 101 13.28 -27.28 2.79
CA LYS A 101 12.94 -26.71 4.08
C LYS A 101 14.12 -26.88 5.05
N THR A 102 14.70 -25.76 5.46
CA THR A 102 15.76 -25.70 6.46
C THR A 102 15.19 -26.02 7.84
N PRO A 103 15.90 -26.81 8.67
CA PRO A 103 15.43 -27.13 10.02
C PRO A 103 15.21 -25.87 10.85
N ARG A 104 14.02 -25.76 11.44
CA ARG A 104 13.76 -24.78 12.49
C ARG A 104 14.41 -25.19 13.82
N TYR A 105 14.63 -26.50 13.98
CA TYR A 105 14.97 -27.20 15.22
C TYR A 105 13.88 -27.09 16.29
N ILE A 106 12.65 -26.81 15.84
CA ILE A 106 11.46 -26.59 16.64
C ILE A 106 10.30 -27.30 15.96
N LEU A 107 9.52 -28.06 16.72
CA LEU A 107 8.23 -28.62 16.33
C LEU A 107 7.19 -27.49 16.37
N GLU A 108 6.77 -27.04 15.18
CA GLU A 108 5.94 -25.85 14.99
C GLU A 108 4.54 -25.98 15.63
N ASP A 109 4.00 -27.20 15.65
CA ASP A 109 2.71 -27.58 16.23
C ASP A 109 2.68 -27.47 17.77
N LYS A 110 3.85 -27.54 18.42
CA LYS A 110 3.97 -27.48 19.89
C LYS A 110 4.48 -26.16 20.42
N CYS A 111 5.28 -25.44 19.63
CA CYS A 111 5.88 -24.18 20.06
C CYS A 111 4.81 -23.09 20.14
N THR A 112 4.77 -22.34 21.24
CA THR A 112 3.84 -21.20 21.43
C THR A 112 4.53 -19.84 21.24
N GLY A 113 5.81 -19.83 20.86
CA GLY A 113 6.58 -18.57 20.72
C GLY A 113 6.79 -17.81 22.03
N CYS A 114 6.62 -18.43 23.19
CA CYS A 114 6.63 -17.76 24.51
C CYS A 114 7.95 -17.07 24.91
N GLY A 115 9.05 -17.32 24.20
CA GLY A 115 10.34 -16.67 24.46
C GLY A 115 11.16 -17.23 25.63
N ALA A 116 10.60 -18.08 26.51
CA ALA A 116 11.32 -18.63 27.67
C ALA A 116 12.68 -19.26 27.30
N CYS A 117 12.75 -20.01 26.20
CA CYS A 117 14.00 -20.59 25.71
C CYS A 117 15.10 -19.56 25.37
N ALA A 118 14.72 -18.36 24.93
CA ALA A 118 15.65 -17.29 24.59
C ALA A 118 16.29 -16.68 25.86
N GLU A 119 15.51 -16.53 26.94
CA GLU A 119 15.97 -15.97 28.22
C GLU A 119 17.17 -16.75 28.78
N TYR A 120 17.09 -18.09 28.72
CA TYR A 120 18.11 -19.00 29.25
C TYR A 120 19.24 -19.33 28.27
N CYS A 121 19.13 -18.94 26.98
CA CYS A 121 20.18 -19.20 26.02
C CYS A 121 21.46 -18.40 26.37
N PRO A 122 22.63 -19.04 26.53
CA PRO A 122 23.85 -18.32 26.89
C PRO A 122 24.48 -17.58 25.70
N VAL A 123 24.15 -17.97 24.46
CA VAL A 123 24.72 -17.40 23.24
C VAL A 123 23.96 -16.15 22.84
N LYS A 124 24.70 -15.04 22.70
CA LYS A 124 24.20 -13.78 22.12
C LYS A 124 24.66 -13.69 20.67
N VAL A 125 23.75 -13.30 19.78
CA VAL A 125 24.00 -13.13 18.34
C VAL A 125 23.59 -11.72 17.91
N PRO A 126 24.17 -11.12 16.87
CA PRO A 126 23.66 -9.88 16.29
C PRO A 126 22.21 -10.04 15.85
N ASN A 127 21.37 -9.04 16.07
CA ASN A 127 19.97 -9.07 15.65
C ASN A 127 19.83 -8.49 14.24
N ALA A 128 19.85 -9.34 13.21
CA ALA A 128 19.73 -8.93 11.81
C ALA A 128 18.44 -8.16 11.52
N TYR A 129 17.31 -8.53 12.14
CA TYR A 129 16.04 -7.81 11.99
C TYR A 129 16.13 -6.35 12.46
N ASN A 130 16.89 -6.12 13.54
CA ASN A 130 17.17 -4.79 14.08
C ASN A 130 18.47 -4.16 13.55
N GLN A 131 18.90 -4.55 12.33
CA GLN A 131 20.10 -4.01 11.68
C GLN A 131 21.37 -4.11 12.54
N GLU A 132 21.46 -5.16 13.35
CA GLU A 132 22.57 -5.40 14.28
C GLU A 132 22.78 -4.31 15.35
N LEU A 133 21.86 -3.35 15.48
CA LEU A 133 21.85 -2.31 16.52
C LEU A 133 21.60 -2.88 17.93
N SER A 134 21.11 -4.12 18.00
CA SER A 134 20.96 -4.87 19.25
C SER A 134 21.42 -6.31 19.09
N LYS A 135 21.54 -7.01 20.23
CA LYS A 135 21.84 -8.44 20.27
C LYS A 135 20.56 -9.23 20.53
N SER A 136 20.42 -10.35 19.85
CA SER A 136 19.43 -11.39 20.12
C SER A 136 20.11 -12.60 20.78
N LYS A 137 19.35 -13.68 20.94
CA LYS A 137 19.78 -14.98 21.46
C LYS A 137 19.83 -15.99 20.32
N CYS A 138 20.64 -17.02 20.42
CA CYS A 138 20.73 -18.03 19.35
C CYS A 138 19.38 -18.72 19.07
N ILE A 139 18.54 -18.92 20.09
CA ILE A 139 17.13 -19.33 19.93
C ILE A 139 16.23 -18.14 20.27
N HIS A 140 15.38 -17.70 19.33
CA HIS A 140 14.47 -16.57 19.50
C HIS A 140 13.34 -16.58 18.46
N VAL A 141 12.31 -15.75 18.64
CA VAL A 141 11.34 -15.42 17.59
C VAL A 141 11.91 -14.34 16.67
N TYR A 142 11.58 -14.37 15.38
CA TYR A 142 12.20 -13.47 14.39
C TYR A 142 11.92 -11.99 14.65
N PHE A 143 10.65 -11.66 14.91
CA PHE A 143 10.20 -10.38 15.45
C PHE A 143 8.90 -10.59 16.25
N PRO A 144 8.47 -9.64 17.12
CA PRO A 144 7.43 -9.92 18.11
C PRO A 144 6.04 -10.25 17.56
N GLN A 145 5.71 -9.82 16.34
CA GLN A 145 4.45 -10.11 15.64
C GLN A 145 4.65 -11.04 14.43
N ALA A 146 5.74 -11.82 14.42
CA ALA A 146 6.08 -12.74 13.34
C ALA A 146 4.95 -13.73 13.03
N ALA A 147 4.76 -14.04 11.75
CA ALA A 147 3.89 -15.11 11.30
C ALA A 147 4.70 -16.15 10.48
N PRO A 148 4.79 -17.40 10.93
CA PRO A 148 4.24 -17.92 12.18
C PRO A 148 5.03 -17.41 13.40
N LEU A 149 4.36 -17.19 14.54
CA LEU A 149 5.00 -16.75 15.78
C LEU A 149 5.69 -17.91 16.49
N LYS A 150 6.75 -18.45 15.88
CA LYS A 150 7.51 -19.61 16.39
C LYS A 150 8.98 -19.25 16.55
N SER A 151 9.60 -19.76 17.61
CA SER A 151 11.04 -19.65 17.78
C SER A 151 11.78 -20.37 16.63
N TYR A 152 13.02 -19.99 16.39
CA TYR A 152 13.95 -20.72 15.53
C TYR A 152 15.35 -20.66 16.15
N ILE A 153 16.23 -21.57 15.75
CA ILE A 153 17.62 -21.62 16.20
C ILE A 153 18.54 -21.19 15.05
N ASP A 154 19.41 -20.22 15.32
CA ASP A 154 20.56 -19.92 14.48
C ASP A 154 21.57 -21.09 14.57
N ALA A 155 21.59 -21.93 13.53
CA ALA A 155 22.39 -23.14 13.50
C ALA A 155 23.89 -22.86 13.64
N ASP A 156 24.36 -21.81 12.96
CA ASP A 156 25.78 -21.46 12.88
C ASP A 156 26.34 -20.97 14.21
N LYS A 157 25.47 -20.48 15.11
CA LYS A 157 25.87 -19.99 16.44
C LYS A 157 25.51 -20.95 17.58
N CYS A 158 24.77 -22.03 17.31
CA CYS A 158 24.32 -22.94 18.36
C CYS A 158 25.42 -23.88 18.85
N LEU A 159 25.73 -23.81 20.16
CA LEU A 159 26.76 -24.66 20.79
C LEU A 159 26.43 -26.17 20.74
N PHE A 160 25.14 -26.55 20.61
CA PHE A 160 24.78 -27.95 20.43
C PHE A 160 24.99 -28.42 19.00
N LEU A 161 24.55 -27.62 18.03
CA LEU A 161 24.57 -28.02 16.63
C LEU A 161 26.01 -28.13 16.13
N ASN A 162 26.87 -27.20 16.57
CA ASN A 162 28.30 -27.18 16.25
C ASN A 162 29.14 -28.13 17.12
N ASP A 163 29.00 -28.07 18.44
CA ASP A 163 29.94 -28.72 19.37
C ASP A 163 29.30 -29.76 20.32
N LYS A 164 27.98 -29.96 20.26
CA LYS A 164 27.21 -30.83 21.17
C LYS A 164 27.31 -30.45 22.67
N LYS A 165 27.61 -29.18 22.99
CA LYS A 165 27.94 -28.74 24.37
C LYS A 165 26.77 -28.21 25.22
N CYS A 166 25.60 -27.88 24.66
CA CYS A 166 24.53 -27.18 25.39
C CYS A 166 23.14 -27.75 25.07
N GLN A 167 22.26 -27.96 26.04
CA GLN A 167 20.86 -28.36 25.81
C GLN A 167 19.86 -27.63 26.74
N ILE A 168 20.26 -26.52 27.34
CA ILE A 168 19.46 -25.79 28.36
C ILE A 168 18.05 -25.45 27.83
N CYS A 169 17.96 -24.99 26.58
CA CYS A 169 16.68 -24.61 25.98
C CYS A 169 15.69 -25.80 25.92
N VAL A 170 16.18 -27.02 25.69
CA VAL A 170 15.36 -28.24 25.65
C VAL A 170 14.72 -28.48 27.01
N GLY A 171 15.48 -28.31 28.10
CA GLY A 171 15.01 -28.53 29.47
C GLY A 171 13.97 -27.52 29.96
N ILE A 172 14.05 -26.26 29.51
CA ILE A 172 13.10 -25.20 29.92
C ILE A 172 11.82 -25.17 29.08
N CYS A 173 11.79 -25.85 27.93
CA CYS A 173 10.63 -25.84 27.05
C CYS A 173 9.53 -26.78 27.58
N GLU A 174 8.57 -26.22 28.33
CA GLU A 174 7.45 -26.98 28.92
C GLU A 174 6.64 -27.76 27.89
N LYS A 175 6.42 -27.17 26.70
CA LYS A 175 5.71 -27.81 25.58
C LYS A 175 6.53 -28.86 24.83
N LYS A 176 7.79 -29.09 25.22
CA LYS A 176 8.72 -30.05 24.59
C LYS A 176 8.78 -29.88 23.07
N ALA A 177 8.86 -28.62 22.63
CA ALA A 177 8.81 -28.26 21.22
C ALA A 177 10.19 -28.20 20.55
N ILE A 178 11.30 -28.29 21.29
CA ILE A 178 12.64 -28.16 20.71
C ILE A 178 13.16 -29.54 20.28
N ASP A 179 13.52 -29.65 19.01
CA ASP A 179 14.15 -30.85 18.43
C ASP A 179 15.43 -30.47 17.68
N LEU A 180 16.56 -30.62 18.36
CA LEU A 180 17.90 -30.30 17.84
C LEU A 180 18.42 -31.33 16.82
N HIS A 181 17.65 -32.38 16.52
CA HIS A 181 18.01 -33.42 15.58
C HIS A 181 17.26 -33.33 14.24
N GLN A 182 16.40 -32.32 14.06
CA GLN A 182 15.75 -32.04 12.77
C GLN A 182 16.78 -31.92 11.64
N LYS A 183 16.45 -32.51 10.49
CA LYS A 183 17.27 -32.50 9.27
C LYS A 183 16.56 -31.73 8.16
N PRO A 184 17.30 -31.14 7.21
CA PRO A 184 16.70 -30.49 6.06
C PRO A 184 15.77 -31.45 5.33
N GLU A 185 14.59 -30.97 4.96
CA GLU A 185 13.57 -31.74 4.26
C GLU A 185 13.52 -31.30 2.80
N LYS A 186 13.52 -32.27 1.87
CA LYS A 186 13.27 -32.02 0.46
C LYS A 186 11.82 -32.39 0.14
N LEU A 187 11.11 -31.44 -0.48
CA LEU A 187 9.71 -31.57 -0.85
C LEU A 187 9.59 -31.35 -2.36
N GLU A 188 8.69 -32.08 -3.01
CA GLU A 188 8.32 -31.81 -4.40
C GLU A 188 6.85 -31.39 -4.43
N VAL A 189 6.56 -30.31 -5.16
CA VAL A 189 5.20 -29.82 -5.39
C VAL A 189 4.99 -29.55 -6.87
N GLU A 190 3.77 -29.74 -7.33
CA GLU A 190 3.36 -29.47 -8.71
C GLU A 190 2.46 -28.23 -8.72
N VAL A 191 2.77 -27.26 -9.58
CA VAL A 191 2.04 -25.98 -9.67
C VAL A 191 1.84 -25.56 -11.12
N GLY A 192 0.70 -24.93 -11.42
CA GLY A 192 0.40 -24.46 -12.76
C GLY A 192 1.04 -23.11 -13.08
N ALA A 193 1.27 -22.27 -12.07
CA ALA A 193 1.88 -20.95 -12.22
C ALA A 193 2.76 -20.57 -11.02
N ILE A 194 3.71 -19.68 -11.25
CA ILE A 194 4.65 -19.17 -10.23
C ILE A 194 4.64 -17.64 -10.24
N ILE A 195 4.54 -17.00 -9.07
CA ILE A 195 4.74 -15.56 -8.89
C ILE A 195 6.04 -15.34 -8.11
N LEU A 196 6.98 -14.62 -8.71
CA LEU A 196 8.22 -14.18 -8.07
C LEU A 196 8.00 -12.84 -7.36
N ALA A 197 8.11 -12.85 -6.04
CA ALA A 197 8.03 -11.68 -5.17
C ALA A 197 9.20 -11.64 -4.14
N PRO A 198 10.47 -11.87 -4.55
CA PRO A 198 11.60 -11.98 -3.61
C PRO A 198 11.96 -10.66 -2.92
N GLY A 199 11.39 -9.53 -3.35
CA GLY A 199 11.64 -8.22 -2.77
C GLY A 199 12.89 -7.55 -3.32
N TYR A 200 13.68 -6.93 -2.44
CA TYR A 200 14.88 -6.16 -2.74
C TYR A 200 15.84 -6.19 -1.54
N GLU A 201 17.11 -5.83 -1.75
CA GLU A 201 18.05 -5.53 -0.67
C GLU A 201 18.37 -4.04 -0.60
N THR A 202 18.73 -3.54 0.59
CA THR A 202 19.20 -2.16 0.71
C THR A 202 20.64 -2.06 0.23
N PHE A 203 20.98 -0.96 -0.44
CA PHE A 203 22.37 -0.67 -0.78
C PHE A 203 23.26 -0.65 0.47
N ASP A 204 24.39 -1.37 0.44
CA ASP A 204 25.38 -1.35 1.52
C ASP A 204 26.42 -0.23 1.29
N PRO A 205 26.41 0.85 2.10
CA PRO A 205 27.38 1.94 1.93
C PRO A 205 28.84 1.54 2.17
N LYS A 206 29.10 0.37 2.79
CA LYS A 206 30.48 -0.14 2.97
C LYS A 206 31.18 -0.41 1.65
N LEU A 207 30.43 -0.70 0.58
CA LEU A 207 30.96 -0.96 -0.76
C LEU A 207 31.72 0.25 -1.32
N ARG A 208 31.26 1.47 -1.02
CA ARG A 208 31.96 2.71 -1.40
C ARG A 208 32.91 3.19 -0.33
N GLY A 209 32.58 2.97 0.95
CA GLY A 209 33.47 3.25 2.08
C GLY A 209 33.81 4.73 2.34
N ASP A 210 33.18 5.64 1.61
CA ASP A 210 33.39 7.09 1.58
C ASP A 210 32.34 7.89 2.39
N TYR A 211 31.22 7.26 2.76
CA TYR A 211 30.21 7.86 3.64
C TYR A 211 30.47 7.65 5.13
N GLY A 212 31.54 6.98 5.54
CA GLY A 212 31.86 6.74 6.96
C GLY A 212 30.99 5.68 7.67
N TYR A 213 30.01 5.08 6.99
CA TYR A 213 29.20 3.98 7.55
C TYR A 213 30.05 2.79 7.97
N GLY A 214 29.80 2.26 9.17
CA GLY A 214 30.59 1.19 9.79
C GLY A 214 31.97 1.63 10.33
N LYS A 215 32.39 2.89 10.11
CA LYS A 215 33.62 3.47 10.66
C LYS A 215 33.32 4.53 11.72
N MET A 216 32.30 5.36 11.48
CA MET A 216 31.81 6.41 12.38
C MET A 216 30.51 5.93 13.03
N GLN A 217 30.40 6.04 14.35
CA GLN A 217 29.30 5.44 15.11
C GLN A 217 27.96 6.14 14.87
N ASN A 218 28.01 7.44 14.60
CA ASN A 218 26.84 8.29 14.36
C ASN A 218 26.50 8.48 12.87
N VAL A 219 27.04 7.62 12.00
CA VAL A 219 26.56 7.50 10.62
C VAL A 219 25.77 6.21 10.51
N ILE A 220 24.48 6.33 10.25
CA ILE A 220 23.54 5.21 10.15
C ILE A 220 22.83 5.21 8.80
N THR A 221 22.25 4.08 8.40
CA THR A 221 21.36 4.03 7.23
C THR A 221 19.95 4.48 7.57
N SER A 222 19.14 4.78 6.55
CA SER A 222 17.72 5.04 6.72
C SER A 222 16.98 3.85 7.32
N LEU A 223 17.38 2.60 7.04
CA LEU A 223 16.74 1.42 7.63
C LEU A 223 17.15 1.23 9.10
N ASP A 224 18.40 1.56 9.46
CA ASP A 224 18.82 1.64 10.87
C ASP A 224 17.92 2.63 11.63
N PHE A 225 17.66 3.78 11.02
CA PHE A 225 16.80 4.81 11.61
C PHE A 225 15.34 4.36 11.75
N GLU A 226 14.79 3.60 10.78
CA GLU A 226 13.48 2.94 10.96
C GLU A 226 13.44 2.05 12.19
N ARG A 227 14.49 1.24 12.39
CA ARG A 227 14.56 0.37 13.57
C ARG A 227 14.68 1.19 14.85
N ILE A 228 15.47 2.26 14.87
CA ILE A 228 15.57 3.16 16.02
C ILE A 228 14.21 3.76 16.41
N LEU A 229 13.45 4.26 15.42
CA LEU A 229 12.13 4.86 15.64
C LEU A 229 11.04 3.83 15.97
N CYS A 230 11.22 2.58 15.60
CA CYS A 230 10.19 1.56 15.82
C CYS A 230 9.99 1.24 17.30
N SER A 231 8.73 1.17 17.74
CA SER A 231 8.36 0.81 19.11
C SER A 231 8.82 -0.58 19.55
N THR A 232 9.10 -1.48 18.60
CA THR A 232 9.66 -2.83 18.84
C THR A 232 11.13 -2.93 18.44
N GLY A 233 11.74 -1.78 18.13
CA GLY A 233 13.15 -1.65 17.81
C GLY A 233 14.07 -1.66 19.03
N PRO A 234 15.39 -1.53 18.82
CA PRO A 234 16.40 -1.62 19.87
C PRO A 234 16.27 -0.55 20.97
N TYR A 235 15.63 0.58 20.68
CA TYR A 235 15.48 1.70 21.62
C TYR A 235 14.00 2.03 21.93
N GLU A 236 13.07 1.09 21.67
CA GLU A 236 11.64 1.22 22.01
C GLU A 236 10.98 2.51 21.49
N GLY A 237 11.36 2.90 20.27
CA GLY A 237 10.92 4.11 19.61
C GLY A 237 11.37 5.40 20.29
N GLN A 238 12.56 5.39 20.89
CA GLN A 238 13.26 6.59 21.31
C GLN A 238 14.40 6.89 20.33
N MET A 239 14.42 8.11 19.80
CA MET A 239 15.50 8.58 18.95
C MET A 239 16.78 8.74 19.78
N ARG A 240 17.71 7.80 19.63
CA ARG A 240 18.98 7.75 20.38
C ARG A 240 20.15 7.56 19.43
N ARG A 241 21.25 8.26 19.72
CA ARG A 241 22.52 8.13 19.03
C ARG A 241 23.17 6.77 19.35
N PRO A 242 23.71 6.05 18.35
CA PRO A 242 24.41 4.79 18.61
C PRO A 242 25.66 4.95 19.49
N SER A 243 26.34 6.11 19.45
CA SER A 243 27.61 6.32 20.15
C SER A 243 27.49 6.38 21.67
N ASP A 244 26.47 7.07 22.19
CA ASP A 244 26.34 7.42 23.60
C ASP A 244 24.91 7.32 24.15
N GLY A 245 23.94 6.92 23.31
CA GLY A 245 22.54 6.78 23.69
C GLY A 245 21.78 8.10 23.93
N LYS A 246 22.41 9.25 23.68
CA LYS A 246 21.76 10.57 23.86
C LYS A 246 20.77 10.85 22.74
N HIS A 247 19.82 11.73 23.02
CA HIS A 247 18.90 12.25 22.02
C HIS A 247 19.64 13.21 21.07
N PRO A 248 19.60 13.01 19.74
CA PRO A 248 20.20 13.95 18.80
C PRO A 248 19.34 15.22 18.70
N LYS A 249 19.97 16.40 18.67
CA LYS A 249 19.29 17.70 18.49
C LYS A 249 19.51 18.28 17.10
N LYS A 250 20.56 17.84 16.41
CA LYS A 250 20.88 18.27 15.05
C LYS A 250 21.20 17.10 14.13
N MET A 251 20.40 16.91 13.08
CA MET A 251 20.44 15.74 12.21
C MET A 251 20.57 16.09 10.73
N ALA A 252 21.30 15.26 9.98
CA ALA A 252 21.42 15.34 8.54
C ALA A 252 20.91 14.08 7.85
N TRP A 253 20.19 14.24 6.74
CA TRP A 253 19.89 13.16 5.79
C TRP A 253 20.61 13.40 4.48
N ILE A 254 21.26 12.36 3.97
CA ILE A 254 21.99 12.41 2.69
C ILE A 254 21.24 11.55 1.68
N GLN A 255 20.73 12.19 0.62
CA GLN A 255 19.97 11.51 -0.43
C GLN A 255 20.87 10.79 -1.44
N CYS A 256 20.25 9.88 -2.19
CA CYS A 256 20.86 9.18 -3.33
C CYS A 256 22.10 8.35 -2.94
N VAL A 257 22.18 7.81 -1.73
CA VAL A 257 23.29 6.94 -1.33
C VAL A 257 23.12 5.58 -2.02
N GLY A 258 24.02 5.24 -2.94
CA GLY A 258 23.92 4.02 -3.76
C GLY A 258 22.89 4.13 -4.90
N SER A 259 22.59 5.35 -5.36
CA SER A 259 21.66 5.59 -6.47
C SER A 259 22.07 6.84 -7.23
N ARG A 260 21.75 6.90 -8.53
CA ARG A 260 22.09 8.01 -9.43
C ARG A 260 23.60 8.30 -9.43
N GLN A 261 24.40 7.25 -9.40
CA GLN A 261 25.86 7.28 -9.29
C GLN A 261 26.47 6.37 -10.35
N VAL A 262 27.43 6.90 -11.10
CA VAL A 262 28.20 6.13 -12.11
C VAL A 262 29.61 5.78 -11.63
N LEU A 263 29.90 6.07 -10.35
CA LEU A 263 31.13 5.67 -9.70
C LEU A 263 31.10 4.17 -9.39
N GLU A 264 32.26 3.54 -9.38
CA GLU A 264 32.41 2.13 -9.00
C GLU A 264 31.77 1.88 -7.62
N GLY A 265 31.02 0.78 -7.50
CA GLY A 265 30.27 0.43 -6.30
C GLY A 265 28.99 1.25 -6.07
N GLY A 266 28.57 2.12 -7.00
CA GLY A 266 27.28 2.79 -7.00
C GLY A 266 26.33 2.27 -8.08
N ASN A 267 25.06 2.67 -8.01
CA ASN A 267 24.05 2.32 -9.02
C ASN A 267 23.61 3.54 -9.83
N SER A 268 23.48 3.36 -11.13
CA SER A 268 23.18 4.44 -12.07
C SER A 268 21.72 4.89 -12.02
N TYR A 269 20.81 4.02 -11.58
CA TYR A 269 19.37 4.25 -11.53
C TYR A 269 18.92 4.97 -10.24
N CYS A 270 17.68 5.44 -10.23
CA CYS A 270 17.05 6.04 -9.06
C CYS A 270 16.23 5.02 -8.28
N SER A 271 16.40 4.99 -6.96
CA SER A 271 15.68 4.05 -6.08
C SER A 271 14.20 4.38 -5.82
N ALA A 272 13.66 5.44 -6.43
CA ALA A 272 12.26 5.88 -6.40
C ALA A 272 11.64 6.24 -5.02
N VAL A 273 12.06 5.61 -3.92
CA VAL A 273 11.42 5.74 -2.60
C VAL A 273 12.16 6.63 -1.61
N CYS A 274 13.45 6.91 -1.86
CA CYS A 274 14.33 7.52 -0.86
C CYS A 274 13.96 8.95 -0.46
N CYS A 275 13.57 9.79 -1.42
CA CYS A 275 13.11 11.13 -1.11
C CYS A 275 11.89 11.13 -0.17
N THR A 276 10.93 10.23 -0.39
CA THR A 276 9.66 10.22 0.33
C THR A 276 9.76 9.53 1.68
N TYR A 277 10.55 8.44 1.83
CA TYR A 277 10.80 7.90 3.16
C TYR A 277 11.60 8.89 4.02
N THR A 278 12.50 9.69 3.45
CA THR A 278 13.23 10.71 4.24
C THR A 278 12.27 11.79 4.72
N GLN A 279 11.34 12.26 3.88
CA GLN A 279 10.30 13.20 4.30
C GLN A 279 9.51 12.65 5.48
N LYS A 280 9.14 11.36 5.44
CA LYS A 280 8.52 10.68 6.58
C LYS A 280 9.42 10.69 7.80
N GLN A 281 10.68 10.27 7.66
CA GLN A 281 11.62 10.21 8.78
C GLN A 281 11.84 11.58 9.43
N VAL A 282 11.91 12.66 8.64
CA VAL A 282 12.00 14.04 9.13
C VAL A 282 10.75 14.44 9.90
N ILE A 283 9.56 14.20 9.33
CA ILE A 283 8.28 14.49 10.02
C ILE A 283 8.22 13.73 11.36
N LEU A 284 8.57 12.44 11.37
CA LEU A 284 8.55 11.64 12.59
C LEU A 284 9.59 12.11 13.60
N ALA A 285 10.78 12.48 13.17
CA ALA A 285 11.81 13.02 14.05
C ALA A 285 11.36 14.34 14.72
N GLN A 286 10.66 15.20 13.97
CA GLN A 286 10.04 16.44 14.47
C GLN A 286 8.85 16.17 15.40
N ASP A 287 8.02 15.14 15.12
CA ASP A 287 6.97 14.69 16.04
C ASP A 287 7.55 14.18 17.38
N HIS A 288 8.79 13.68 17.37
CA HIS A 288 9.51 13.23 18.56
C HIS A 288 10.16 14.38 19.35
N ASP A 289 10.65 15.42 18.66
CA ASP A 289 11.31 16.59 19.24
C ASP A 289 11.09 17.82 18.33
N ASP A 290 10.25 18.76 18.78
CA ASP A 290 9.84 19.95 18.04
C ASP A 290 10.94 21.03 17.97
N GLU A 291 12.04 20.85 18.71
CA GLU A 291 13.23 21.70 18.67
C GLU A 291 14.34 21.12 17.77
N LEU A 292 14.12 19.96 17.15
CA LEU A 292 15.13 19.29 16.33
C LEU A 292 15.50 20.12 15.09
N GLU A 293 16.79 20.36 14.86
CA GLU A 293 17.30 20.88 13.59
C GLU A 293 17.51 19.74 12.59
N ALA A 294 16.73 19.70 11.51
CA ALA A 294 16.84 18.67 10.48
C ALA A 294 17.29 19.25 9.14
N THR A 295 18.34 18.67 8.54
CA THR A 295 18.86 19.11 7.24
C THR A 295 18.86 17.96 6.24
N VAL A 296 18.16 18.12 5.11
CA VAL A 296 18.11 17.12 4.04
C VAL A 296 18.94 17.60 2.85
N PHE A 297 20.01 16.89 2.54
CA PHE A 297 20.86 17.15 1.38
C PHE A 297 20.39 16.33 0.17
N HIS A 298 20.05 17.00 -0.94
CA HIS A 298 19.47 16.36 -2.11
C HIS A 298 20.01 16.88 -3.45
N ASN A 299 19.77 16.11 -4.52
CA ASN A 299 20.02 16.55 -5.90
C ASN A 299 18.73 17.10 -6.53
N ASP A 300 17.66 16.31 -6.46
CA ASP A 300 16.30 16.62 -6.89
C ASP A 300 15.32 16.02 -5.88
N VAL A 301 14.20 16.68 -5.60
CA VAL A 301 13.14 16.09 -4.77
C VAL A 301 12.15 15.34 -5.65
N ARG A 302 12.20 13.99 -5.61
CA ARG A 302 11.36 13.11 -6.43
C ARG A 302 10.08 12.66 -5.74
N ALA A 303 9.23 13.63 -5.39
CA ALA A 303 7.91 13.40 -4.80
C ALA A 303 6.81 13.20 -5.87
N PHE A 304 6.87 12.12 -6.64
CA PHE A 304 6.05 11.93 -7.86
C PHE A 304 4.70 11.23 -7.64
N GLY A 305 4.54 10.47 -6.55
CA GLY A 305 3.32 9.74 -6.22
C GLY A 305 2.13 10.64 -5.89
N LYS A 306 0.94 10.04 -5.82
CA LYS A 306 -0.29 10.74 -5.40
C LYS A 306 -0.10 11.28 -3.98
N ASP A 307 -0.39 12.57 -3.80
CA ASP A 307 -0.19 13.34 -2.56
C ASP A 307 1.25 13.49 -2.06
N PHE A 308 2.27 13.00 -2.79
CA PHE A 308 3.66 13.09 -2.35
C PHE A 308 4.18 14.54 -2.40
N GLU A 309 3.71 15.36 -3.34
CA GLU A 309 4.11 16.78 -3.40
C GLU A 309 3.68 17.55 -2.13
N ARG A 310 2.43 17.33 -1.68
CA ARG A 310 1.95 17.91 -0.42
C ARG A 310 2.69 17.36 0.78
N PHE A 311 3.03 16.07 0.76
CA PHE A 311 3.80 15.44 1.82
C PHE A 311 5.22 16.04 1.94
N TYR A 312 5.87 16.31 0.79
CA TYR A 312 7.13 17.06 0.74
C TYR A 312 6.98 18.46 1.32
N GLN A 313 5.99 19.23 0.87
CA GLN A 313 5.77 20.59 1.35
C GLN A 313 5.46 20.62 2.85
N ARG A 314 4.74 19.61 3.37
CA ARG A 314 4.53 19.45 4.80
C ARG A 314 5.86 19.28 5.54
N ALA A 315 6.74 18.41 5.06
CA ALA A 315 8.06 18.22 5.69
C ALA A 315 8.92 19.47 5.61
N GLU A 316 8.92 20.17 4.48
CA GLU A 316 9.68 21.41 4.25
C GLU A 316 9.18 22.58 5.10
N ALA A 317 7.87 22.66 5.37
CA ALA A 317 7.27 23.73 6.16
C ALA A 317 7.43 23.56 7.68
N LEU A 318 7.99 22.45 8.16
CA LEU A 318 8.21 22.23 9.59
C LEU A 318 9.32 23.16 10.14
N PRO A 319 9.16 23.71 11.36
CA PRO A 319 10.20 24.50 12.00
C PRO A 319 11.53 23.74 12.10
N GLY A 320 12.66 24.42 11.88
CA GLY A 320 13.99 23.82 11.98
C GLY A 320 14.38 22.86 10.84
N VAL A 321 13.53 22.67 9.83
CA VAL A 321 13.81 21.81 8.67
C VAL A 321 14.39 22.61 7.51
N ARG A 322 15.47 22.11 6.90
CA ARG A 322 16.10 22.69 5.70
C ARG A 322 16.29 21.63 4.62
N PHE A 323 15.87 21.94 3.40
CA PHE A 323 16.20 21.16 2.20
C PHE A 323 17.29 21.89 1.42
N ILE A 324 18.49 21.30 1.36
CA ILE A 324 19.66 21.90 0.72
C ILE A 324 20.00 21.08 -0.51
N ARG A 325 19.95 21.73 -1.68
CA ARG A 325 20.38 21.10 -2.93
C ARG A 325 21.90 21.12 -3.05
N SER A 326 22.56 20.03 -2.69
CA SER A 326 24.02 19.89 -2.80
C SER A 326 24.44 18.43 -2.79
N TYR A 327 25.49 18.12 -3.56
CA TYR A 327 26.31 16.95 -3.28
C TYR A 327 27.10 17.21 -1.99
N VAL A 328 27.34 16.15 -1.21
CA VAL A 328 28.01 16.25 0.08
C VAL A 328 29.18 15.28 0.18
N SER A 329 30.16 15.65 0.98
CA SER A 329 31.20 14.74 1.44
C SER A 329 31.18 14.67 2.97
N ILE A 330 31.26 13.46 3.50
CA ILE A 330 31.42 13.25 4.95
C ILE A 330 32.84 13.65 5.35
N GLY A 331 32.94 14.49 6.37
CA GLY A 331 34.20 14.97 6.93
C GLY A 331 34.76 14.02 7.98
N LYS A 332 34.89 14.48 9.22
CA LYS A 332 35.44 13.69 10.34
C LYS A 332 34.41 13.42 11.43
N GLU A 333 34.62 12.34 12.16
CA GLU A 333 34.01 12.14 13.47
C GLU A 333 34.84 12.89 14.52
N ILE A 334 34.21 13.78 15.28
CA ILE A 334 34.85 14.54 16.35
C ILE A 334 35.13 13.59 17.52
N PRO A 335 36.39 13.42 17.97
CA PRO A 335 36.72 12.39 18.96
C PRO A 335 35.95 12.49 20.28
N GLU A 336 35.72 13.71 20.78
CA GLU A 336 35.12 14.00 22.07
C GLU A 336 33.60 13.82 22.05
N THR A 337 32.94 14.40 21.04
CA THR A 337 31.47 14.41 20.95
C THR A 337 30.92 13.27 20.12
N LYS A 338 31.73 12.63 19.27
CA LYS A 338 31.30 11.68 18.23
C LYS A 338 30.37 12.28 17.16
N ASN A 339 30.27 13.60 17.12
CA ASN A 339 29.52 14.31 16.08
C ASN A 339 30.25 14.19 14.73
N VAL A 340 29.52 14.31 13.64
CA VAL A 340 30.02 14.11 12.28
C VAL A 340 29.95 15.42 11.52
N THR A 341 31.06 15.82 10.90
CA THR A 341 31.05 17.00 10.01
C THR A 341 30.62 16.61 8.60
N VAL A 342 29.81 17.44 7.95
CA VAL A 342 29.35 17.28 6.57
C VAL A 342 29.73 18.52 5.79
N LYS A 343 30.43 18.34 4.67
CA LYS A 343 30.80 19.42 3.75
C LYS A 343 29.86 19.46 2.56
N TYR A 344 29.40 20.65 2.21
CA TYR A 344 28.45 20.88 1.12
C TYR A 344 28.64 22.28 0.52
N SER A 345 28.06 22.55 -0.63
CA SER A 345 28.14 23.86 -1.29
C SER A 345 26.77 24.45 -1.54
N THR A 346 26.64 25.77 -1.36
CA THR A 346 25.45 26.54 -1.74
C THR A 346 25.83 27.60 -2.78
N THR A 347 24.88 27.99 -3.63
CA THR A 347 25.10 29.01 -4.67
C THR A 347 25.61 30.33 -4.08
N ASP A 348 25.04 30.77 -2.95
CA ASP A 348 25.35 32.10 -2.40
C ASP A 348 26.62 32.11 -1.54
N ASP A 349 26.84 31.08 -0.72
CA ASP A 349 27.89 31.08 0.30
C ASP A 349 29.08 30.14 0.01
N GLY A 350 29.14 29.53 -1.18
CA GLY A 350 30.21 28.60 -1.54
C GLY A 350 30.22 27.33 -0.67
N VAL A 351 31.43 26.82 -0.36
CA VAL A 351 31.62 25.57 0.40
C VAL A 351 31.52 25.83 1.92
N LYS A 352 30.69 25.04 2.60
CA LYS A 352 30.50 25.03 4.05
C LYS A 352 30.87 23.67 4.64
N GLU A 353 31.22 23.69 5.92
CA GLU A 353 31.33 22.49 6.76
C GLU A 353 30.46 22.70 7.99
N GLU A 354 29.56 21.75 8.28
CA GLU A 354 28.61 21.82 9.37
C GLU A 354 28.64 20.53 10.20
N GLU A 355 28.49 20.67 11.51
CA GLU A 355 28.51 19.56 12.47
C GLU A 355 27.08 19.06 12.76
N PHE A 356 26.93 17.73 12.81
CA PHE A 356 25.67 17.05 13.10
C PHE A 356 25.86 15.97 14.17
N ASP A 357 24.84 15.80 15.03
CA ASP A 357 24.83 14.78 16.09
C ASP A 357 24.64 13.37 15.52
N LEU A 358 23.85 13.26 14.45
CA LEU A 358 23.51 12.01 13.77
C LEU A 358 23.31 12.26 12.28
N VAL A 359 23.94 11.42 11.44
CA VAL A 359 23.84 11.48 9.98
C VAL A 359 23.15 10.21 9.47
N VAL A 360 22.07 10.38 8.73
CA VAL A 360 21.28 9.30 8.14
C VAL A 360 21.53 9.22 6.63
N LEU A 361 22.11 8.11 6.20
CA LEU A 361 22.32 7.79 4.79
C LEU A 361 21.03 7.24 4.21
N SER A 362 20.41 7.99 3.30
CA SER A 362 19.21 7.54 2.61
C SER A 362 19.60 6.57 1.50
N VAL A 363 19.75 5.30 1.90
CA VAL A 363 20.22 4.19 1.05
C VAL A 363 19.20 3.80 -0.02
N GLY A 364 19.73 3.46 -1.20
CA GLY A 364 18.97 2.97 -2.34
C GLY A 364 18.52 1.50 -2.21
N LEU A 365 17.78 1.04 -3.21
CA LEU A 365 17.33 -0.34 -3.37
C LEU A 365 18.21 -1.05 -4.40
N ASN A 366 18.65 -2.25 -4.06
CA ASN A 366 19.39 -3.19 -4.89
C ASN A 366 18.53 -4.41 -5.23
N PRO A 367 18.88 -5.17 -6.28
CA PRO A 367 18.32 -6.49 -6.52
C PRO A 367 18.43 -7.41 -5.30
N PRO A 368 17.57 -8.46 -5.21
CA PRO A 368 17.68 -9.47 -4.16
C PRO A 368 19.07 -10.10 -4.09
N GLU A 369 19.47 -10.58 -2.91
CA GLU A 369 20.70 -11.34 -2.75
C GLU A 369 20.70 -12.62 -3.61
N ASN A 370 21.85 -12.95 -4.22
CA ASN A 370 22.02 -14.10 -5.13
C ASN A 370 21.01 -14.11 -6.30
N VAL A 371 20.74 -12.93 -6.88
CA VAL A 371 19.76 -12.77 -7.96
C VAL A 371 20.07 -13.61 -9.22
N GLU A 372 21.35 -13.83 -9.54
CA GLU A 372 21.73 -14.73 -10.63
C GLU A 372 21.32 -16.18 -10.35
N GLY A 373 21.49 -16.65 -9.12
CA GLY A 373 21.05 -17.97 -8.70
C GLY A 373 19.53 -18.11 -8.83
N LEU A 374 18.80 -17.10 -8.37
CA LEU A 374 17.34 -17.03 -8.51
C LEU A 374 16.92 -17.06 -9.99
N ALA A 375 17.53 -16.22 -10.84
CA ALA A 375 17.29 -16.19 -12.27
C ALA A 375 17.53 -17.54 -12.95
N ARG A 376 18.63 -18.23 -12.61
CA ARG A 376 18.94 -19.58 -13.11
C ARG A 376 17.91 -20.61 -12.64
N THR A 377 17.53 -20.61 -11.37
CA THR A 377 16.56 -21.57 -10.81
C THR A 377 15.19 -21.46 -11.48
N PHE A 378 14.72 -20.22 -11.74
CA PHE A 378 13.42 -20.00 -12.38
C PHE A 378 13.49 -19.88 -13.90
N GLY A 379 14.67 -19.79 -14.51
CA GLY A 379 14.85 -19.62 -15.95
C GLY A 379 14.31 -18.28 -16.46
N VAL A 380 14.48 -17.21 -15.69
CA VAL A 380 14.06 -15.84 -16.06
C VAL A 380 15.27 -14.97 -16.40
N GLU A 381 15.09 -14.02 -17.31
CA GLU A 381 16.12 -13.06 -17.70
C GLU A 381 16.20 -11.88 -16.72
N LEU A 382 17.41 -11.36 -16.54
CA LEU A 382 17.66 -10.12 -15.81
C LEU A 382 17.94 -8.96 -16.77
N ASN A 383 17.61 -7.74 -16.36
CA ASN A 383 17.95 -6.53 -17.09
C ASN A 383 19.40 -6.09 -16.79
N ALA A 384 19.84 -4.98 -17.38
CA ALA A 384 21.20 -4.46 -17.20
C ALA A 384 21.56 -4.06 -15.75
N HIS A 385 20.55 -3.93 -14.88
CA HIS A 385 20.68 -3.60 -13.46
C HIS A 385 20.42 -4.81 -12.56
N GLU A 386 20.42 -6.02 -13.12
CA GLU A 386 20.21 -7.28 -12.43
C GLU A 386 18.83 -7.43 -11.75
N PHE A 387 17.84 -6.61 -12.12
CA PHE A 387 16.42 -6.83 -11.78
C PHE A 387 15.76 -7.74 -12.82
N CYS A 388 14.57 -8.26 -12.53
CA CYS A 388 13.81 -9.05 -13.49
C CYS A 388 13.57 -8.25 -14.78
N LYS A 389 13.91 -8.83 -15.94
CA LYS A 389 13.65 -8.22 -17.23
C LYS A 389 12.15 -8.28 -17.52
N SER A 390 11.51 -7.12 -17.48
CA SER A 390 10.08 -6.97 -17.74
C SER A 390 9.77 -6.97 -19.24
N ASN A 391 8.57 -7.44 -19.59
CA ASN A 391 8.01 -7.24 -20.92
C ASN A 391 7.56 -5.75 -21.06
N PRO A 392 8.02 -5.01 -22.10
CA PRO A 392 7.65 -3.61 -22.31
C PRO A 392 6.14 -3.35 -22.40
N VAL A 393 5.37 -4.34 -22.87
CA VAL A 393 3.90 -4.26 -22.99
C VAL A 393 3.20 -4.56 -21.67
N ASN A 394 3.66 -5.57 -20.94
CA ASN A 394 3.08 -5.97 -19.67
C ASN A 394 4.20 -6.24 -18.64
N PRO A 395 4.51 -5.29 -17.75
CA PRO A 395 5.71 -5.38 -16.93
C PRO A 395 5.68 -6.51 -15.87
N ILE A 396 4.51 -7.12 -15.65
CA ILE A 396 4.30 -8.23 -14.71
C ILE A 396 4.73 -9.59 -15.32
N GLU A 397 4.82 -9.68 -16.65
CA GLU A 397 5.28 -10.89 -17.33
C GLU A 397 6.81 -10.98 -17.32
N THR A 398 7.32 -12.19 -17.09
CA THR A 398 8.74 -12.50 -17.21
C THR A 398 9.06 -13.08 -18.59
N SER A 399 10.34 -13.34 -18.86
CA SER A 399 10.79 -14.03 -20.08
C SER A 399 10.37 -15.50 -20.15
N ARG A 400 9.87 -16.10 -19.05
CA ARG A 400 9.41 -17.50 -19.01
C ARG A 400 7.88 -17.54 -18.83
N PRO A 401 7.12 -18.02 -19.84
CA PRO A 401 5.68 -18.18 -19.72
C PRO A 401 5.28 -19.01 -18.49
N GLY A 402 4.18 -18.63 -17.84
CA GLY A 402 3.70 -19.26 -16.58
C GLY A 402 4.42 -18.78 -15.31
N ILE A 403 5.48 -17.97 -15.45
CA ILE A 403 6.15 -17.29 -14.33
C ILE A 403 5.93 -15.78 -14.46
N PHE A 404 5.37 -15.19 -13.40
CA PHE A 404 5.08 -13.76 -13.29
C PHE A 404 5.96 -13.12 -12.21
N VAL A 405 6.12 -11.81 -12.24
CA VAL A 405 6.89 -11.04 -11.26
C VAL A 405 6.04 -9.96 -10.60
N SER A 406 6.23 -9.73 -9.31
CA SER A 406 5.57 -8.66 -8.56
C SER A 406 6.51 -7.99 -7.57
N GLY A 407 6.19 -6.75 -7.19
CA GLY A 407 6.99 -5.98 -6.24
C GLY A 407 8.35 -5.57 -6.77
N ALA A 408 9.23 -5.21 -5.84
CA ALA A 408 10.51 -4.54 -6.10
C ALA A 408 11.54 -5.35 -6.92
N PHE A 409 11.25 -6.63 -7.23
CA PHE A 409 12.11 -7.39 -8.15
C PHE A 409 11.98 -6.95 -9.62
N GLN A 410 10.87 -6.27 -9.99
CA GLN A 410 10.75 -5.57 -11.28
C GLN A 410 11.66 -4.34 -11.37
N GLY A 411 12.02 -3.76 -10.23
CA GLY A 411 12.75 -2.50 -10.13
C GLY A 411 12.33 -1.71 -8.88
N PRO A 412 13.07 -0.65 -8.54
CA PRO A 412 12.79 0.14 -7.34
C PRO A 412 11.38 0.76 -7.36
N MET A 413 10.55 0.41 -6.38
CA MET A 413 9.17 0.88 -6.26
C MET A 413 8.71 0.92 -4.81
N ASP A 414 7.57 1.56 -4.56
CA ASP A 414 6.98 1.67 -3.24
C ASP A 414 5.94 0.56 -2.94
N ILE A 415 5.37 0.60 -1.73
CA ILE A 415 4.37 -0.38 -1.26
C ILE A 415 3.11 -0.40 -2.15
N PRO A 416 2.44 0.74 -2.48
CA PRO A 416 1.28 0.76 -3.38
C PRO A 416 1.56 0.07 -4.71
N GLU A 417 2.69 0.37 -5.35
CA GLU A 417 3.07 -0.24 -6.63
C GLU A 417 3.36 -1.74 -6.50
N SER A 418 3.94 -2.15 -5.36
CA SER A 418 4.12 -3.56 -5.03
C SER A 418 2.79 -4.30 -4.88
N VAL A 419 1.82 -3.72 -4.17
CA VAL A 419 0.48 -4.29 -4.01
C VAL A 419 -0.28 -4.32 -5.34
N ILE A 420 -0.17 -3.27 -6.16
CA ILE A 420 -0.76 -3.23 -7.51
C ILE A 420 -0.20 -4.37 -8.37
N THR A 421 1.13 -4.51 -8.45
CA THR A 421 1.74 -5.54 -9.29
C THR A 421 1.47 -6.96 -8.78
N ALA A 422 1.30 -7.14 -7.46
CA ALA A 422 0.85 -8.41 -6.88
C ALA A 422 -0.55 -8.80 -7.37
N SER A 423 -1.55 -7.92 -7.21
CA SER A 423 -2.91 -8.16 -7.71
C SER A 423 -2.97 -8.24 -9.24
N GLY A 424 -2.04 -7.59 -9.94
CA GLY A 424 -1.89 -7.73 -11.38
C GLY A 424 -1.39 -9.12 -11.79
N ALA A 425 -0.39 -9.66 -11.08
CA ALA A 425 0.10 -11.01 -11.28
C ALA A 425 -0.97 -12.06 -10.98
N THR A 426 -1.81 -11.85 -9.97
CA THR A 426 -2.92 -12.76 -9.66
C THR A 426 -3.98 -12.78 -10.75
N ALA A 427 -4.26 -11.64 -11.38
CA ALA A 427 -5.15 -11.58 -12.54
C ALA A 427 -4.62 -12.39 -13.73
N LEU A 428 -3.31 -12.34 -14.00
CA LEU A 428 -2.69 -13.14 -15.07
C LEU A 428 -2.70 -14.64 -14.75
N CYS A 429 -2.37 -15.02 -13.51
CA CYS A 429 -2.56 -16.41 -13.03
C CYS A 429 -4.02 -16.85 -13.17
N GLY A 430 -4.97 -16.00 -12.80
CA GLY A 430 -6.40 -16.27 -12.89
C GLY A 430 -6.89 -16.47 -14.33
N GLN A 431 -6.31 -15.76 -15.31
CA GLN A 431 -6.56 -15.98 -16.75
C GLN A 431 -6.00 -17.33 -17.18
N PHE A 432 -4.74 -17.57 -16.80
CA PHE A 432 -4.00 -18.75 -17.21
C PHE A 432 -4.60 -20.05 -16.66
N LEU A 433 -5.07 -20.03 -15.41
CA LEU A 433 -5.63 -21.19 -14.69
C LEU A 433 -7.15 -21.12 -14.51
N ALA A 434 -7.86 -20.33 -15.32
CA ALA A 434 -9.30 -20.10 -15.16
C ALA A 434 -10.12 -21.39 -15.00
N ARG A 435 -9.75 -22.46 -15.71
CA ARG A 435 -10.43 -23.77 -15.66
C ARG A 435 -10.20 -24.56 -14.37
N GLN A 436 -9.21 -24.21 -13.55
CA GLN A 436 -8.90 -24.88 -12.29
C GLN A 436 -9.45 -24.16 -11.06
N ARG A 437 -9.94 -22.93 -11.24
CA ARG A 437 -10.55 -22.13 -10.18
C ARG A 437 -11.64 -22.91 -9.44
N GLY A 438 -11.60 -22.91 -8.12
CA GLY A 438 -12.60 -23.53 -7.26
C GLY A 438 -12.48 -25.05 -7.09
N LYS A 439 -11.66 -25.75 -7.91
CA LYS A 439 -11.59 -27.22 -7.85
C LYS A 439 -10.81 -27.76 -6.66
N LEU A 440 -9.83 -27.00 -6.17
CA LEU A 440 -8.95 -27.38 -5.05
C LEU A 440 -9.18 -26.51 -3.82
N SER A 441 -9.99 -25.45 -3.93
CA SER A 441 -10.30 -24.58 -2.81
C SER A 441 -11.17 -25.29 -1.79
N LYS A 442 -10.86 -25.07 -0.52
CA LYS A 442 -11.63 -25.48 0.64
C LYS A 442 -12.25 -24.26 1.28
N GLU A 443 -13.48 -24.42 1.77
CA GLU A 443 -14.11 -23.43 2.63
C GLU A 443 -13.54 -23.51 4.04
N ARG A 444 -13.51 -22.36 4.71
CA ARG A 444 -13.15 -22.30 6.13
C ARG A 444 -14.32 -22.78 6.97
N VAL A 445 -14.04 -23.71 7.89
CA VAL A 445 -15.04 -24.25 8.81
C VAL A 445 -14.81 -23.66 10.19
N TYR A 446 -15.84 -23.02 10.74
CA TYR A 446 -15.85 -22.53 12.12
C TYR A 446 -16.44 -23.59 13.06
N PRO A 447 -16.11 -23.56 14.36
CA PRO A 447 -16.86 -24.30 15.36
C PRO A 447 -18.35 -23.94 15.34
N ILE A 448 -19.19 -24.84 15.85
CA ILE A 448 -20.63 -24.56 15.98
C ILE A 448 -20.81 -23.39 16.94
N GLU A 449 -21.48 -22.34 16.46
CA GLU A 449 -21.82 -21.18 17.27
C GLU A 449 -22.77 -21.58 18.40
N LYS A 450 -22.36 -21.32 19.64
CA LYS A 450 -23.16 -21.55 20.83
C LYS A 450 -24.19 -20.43 20.96
N ASP A 451 -25.47 -20.79 21.06
CA ASP A 451 -26.51 -19.85 21.42
C ASP A 451 -26.43 -19.56 22.93
N VAL A 452 -25.98 -18.35 23.25
CA VAL A 452 -25.83 -17.83 24.61
C VAL A 452 -26.91 -16.78 24.90
N THR A 453 -27.98 -16.75 24.10
CA THR A 453 -29.09 -15.82 24.29
C THR A 453 -29.81 -16.11 25.60
N GLY A 454 -29.91 -15.10 26.47
CA GLY A 454 -30.56 -15.23 27.78
C GLY A 454 -29.64 -15.78 28.89
N GLU A 455 -28.37 -16.09 28.59
CA GLU A 455 -27.37 -16.34 29.62
C GLU A 455 -26.90 -15.02 30.26
N GLU A 456 -26.47 -15.10 31.54
CA GLU A 456 -25.78 -13.99 32.20
C GLU A 456 -24.51 -13.60 31.44
N PRO A 457 -24.22 -12.30 31.21
CA PRO A 457 -23.01 -11.88 30.53
C PRO A 457 -21.74 -12.31 31.29
N ARG A 458 -20.82 -12.92 30.55
CA ARG A 458 -19.50 -13.39 30.97
C ARG A 458 -18.46 -12.79 30.03
N VAL A 459 -17.96 -11.61 30.40
CA VAL A 459 -17.08 -10.77 29.58
C VAL A 459 -15.62 -11.15 29.83
N GLY A 460 -14.87 -11.37 28.74
CA GLY A 460 -13.41 -11.44 28.76
C GLY A 460 -12.78 -10.14 28.26
N VAL A 461 -11.88 -9.54 29.04
CA VAL A 461 -11.22 -8.26 28.69
C VAL A 461 -9.73 -8.48 28.41
N PHE A 462 -9.30 -8.19 27.19
CA PHE A 462 -7.91 -8.32 26.78
C PHE A 462 -7.29 -6.94 26.54
N VAL A 463 -6.29 -6.57 27.34
CA VAL A 463 -5.66 -5.22 27.27
C VAL A 463 -4.32 -5.30 26.55
N CYS A 464 -4.23 -4.65 25.40
CA CYS A 464 -3.06 -4.69 24.53
C CYS A 464 -2.02 -3.62 24.93
N ALA A 465 -0.75 -4.02 25.03
CA ALA A 465 0.36 -3.07 25.18
C ALA A 465 0.83 -2.47 23.85
N CYS A 466 0.63 -3.19 22.73
CA CYS A 466 1.09 -2.78 21.40
C CYS A 466 2.58 -2.36 21.40
N GLY A 467 3.41 -3.10 22.15
CA GLY A 467 4.79 -2.73 22.44
C GLY A 467 4.86 -1.44 23.25
N ALA A 468 5.68 -0.48 22.82
CA ALA A 468 5.76 0.83 23.46
C ALA A 468 4.64 1.80 23.04
N ASN A 469 3.76 1.45 22.09
CA ASN A 469 2.71 2.37 21.62
C ASN A 469 1.63 2.65 22.67
N ILE A 470 1.21 1.63 23.42
CA ILE A 470 0.26 1.77 24.53
C ILE A 470 1.03 1.62 25.85
N GLY A 471 1.83 0.56 26.00
CA GLY A 471 2.48 0.20 27.26
C GLY A 471 3.47 1.22 27.84
N ARG A 472 3.94 2.19 27.04
CA ARG A 472 4.82 3.28 27.52
C ARG A 472 4.07 4.41 28.21
N VAL A 473 2.79 4.58 27.87
CA VAL A 473 1.94 5.71 28.28
C VAL A 473 0.85 5.24 29.24
N VAL A 474 0.15 4.16 28.88
CA VAL A 474 -0.91 3.56 29.69
C VAL A 474 -0.33 2.43 30.53
N ALA A 475 -0.57 2.43 31.84
CA ALA A 475 -0.17 1.35 32.73
C ALA A 475 -1.08 0.12 32.53
N VAL A 476 -0.76 -0.70 31.51
CA VAL A 476 -1.55 -1.88 31.11
C VAL A 476 -1.90 -2.80 32.29
N PRO A 477 -0.97 -3.18 33.20
CA PRO A 477 -1.32 -4.02 34.34
C PRO A 477 -2.43 -3.40 35.23
N ALA A 478 -2.39 -2.09 35.45
CA ALA A 478 -3.40 -1.39 36.25
C ALA A 478 -4.77 -1.33 35.55
N VAL A 479 -4.80 -1.32 34.21
CA VAL A 479 -6.05 -1.41 33.44
C VAL A 479 -6.63 -2.82 33.48
N VAL A 480 -5.77 -3.86 33.40
CA VAL A 480 -6.19 -5.27 33.54
C VAL A 480 -6.77 -5.55 34.91
N GLU A 481 -6.09 -5.10 35.97
CA GLU A 481 -6.57 -5.21 37.35
C GLU A 481 -7.86 -4.44 37.57
N TYR A 482 -7.97 -3.23 37.02
CA TYR A 482 -9.23 -2.48 37.09
C TYR A 482 -10.37 -3.24 36.40
N ALA A 483 -10.12 -3.77 35.20
CA ALA A 483 -11.12 -4.50 34.43
C ALA A 483 -11.65 -5.74 35.16
N SER A 484 -10.83 -6.45 35.95
CA SER A 484 -11.28 -7.64 36.69
C SER A 484 -12.31 -7.37 37.78
N HIS A 485 -12.49 -6.10 38.17
CA HIS A 485 -13.47 -5.69 39.18
C HIS A 485 -14.76 -5.12 38.57
N LEU A 486 -14.85 -5.03 37.24
CA LEU A 486 -16.04 -4.53 36.56
C LEU A 486 -17.16 -5.59 36.56
N PRO A 487 -18.44 -5.19 36.58
CA PRO A 487 -19.56 -6.12 36.46
C PRO A 487 -19.41 -7.04 35.24
N ASN A 488 -19.82 -8.30 35.39
CA ASN A 488 -19.81 -9.33 34.35
C ASN A 488 -18.43 -9.75 33.81
N VAL A 489 -17.32 -9.11 34.22
CA VAL A 489 -15.98 -9.53 33.81
C VAL A 489 -15.54 -10.76 34.60
N VAL A 490 -15.33 -11.86 33.89
CA VAL A 490 -14.90 -13.15 34.50
C VAL A 490 -13.44 -13.47 34.21
N TYR A 491 -12.85 -12.80 33.22
CA TYR A 491 -11.46 -12.96 32.83
C TYR A 491 -10.90 -11.63 32.32
N SER A 492 -9.74 -11.21 32.81
CA SER A 492 -8.98 -10.12 32.22
C SER A 492 -7.50 -10.50 32.10
N ALA A 493 -6.88 -10.14 30.97
CA ALA A 493 -5.50 -10.50 30.72
C ALA A 493 -4.75 -9.42 29.91
N PRO A 494 -3.46 -9.21 30.17
CA PRO A 494 -2.62 -8.40 29.30
C PRO A 494 -2.29 -9.19 28.03
N SER A 495 -2.13 -8.47 26.92
CA SER A 495 -1.56 -9.00 25.69
C SER A 495 -0.48 -8.06 25.18
N LEU A 496 0.69 -8.58 24.80
CA LEU A 496 1.74 -7.73 24.25
C LEU A 496 1.32 -7.17 22.88
N PHE A 497 0.80 -8.04 22.01
CA PHE A 497 0.24 -7.71 20.71
C PHE A 497 -1.01 -8.56 20.46
N ALA A 498 -2.18 -8.04 20.81
CA ALA A 498 -3.44 -8.77 20.67
C ALA A 498 -3.72 -9.24 19.23
N CYS A 499 -3.20 -8.53 18.23
CA CYS A 499 -3.36 -8.87 16.82
C CYS A 499 -2.33 -9.88 16.28
N SER A 500 -1.41 -10.42 17.09
CA SER A 500 -0.51 -11.48 16.60
C SER A 500 -1.27 -12.81 16.49
N THR A 501 -0.82 -13.69 15.59
CA THR A 501 -1.52 -14.96 15.29
C THR A 501 -1.73 -15.84 16.52
N GLU A 502 -0.72 -15.91 17.39
CA GLU A 502 -0.80 -16.71 18.62
C GLU A 502 -1.73 -16.07 19.67
N ASN A 503 -1.71 -14.74 19.83
CA ASN A 503 -2.58 -14.06 20.79
C ASN A 503 -4.05 -14.07 20.35
N ALA A 504 -4.30 -13.98 19.05
CA ALA A 504 -5.64 -14.17 18.52
C ALA A 504 -6.15 -15.57 18.85
N LYS A 505 -5.32 -16.62 18.66
CA LYS A 505 -5.65 -17.97 19.11
C LYS A 505 -5.87 -18.07 20.62
N ASN A 506 -5.04 -17.43 21.45
CA ASN A 506 -5.23 -17.41 22.90
C ASN A 506 -6.57 -16.79 23.31
N ILE A 507 -7.06 -15.78 22.57
CA ILE A 507 -8.40 -15.21 22.81
C ILE A 507 -9.47 -16.26 22.48
N SER A 508 -9.38 -16.94 21.34
CA SER A 508 -10.32 -18.02 20.99
C SER A 508 -10.33 -19.16 22.01
N ASP A 509 -9.14 -19.61 22.44
CA ASP A 509 -9.00 -20.68 23.44
C ASP A 509 -9.57 -20.23 24.80
N ALA A 510 -9.32 -18.97 25.21
CA ALA A 510 -9.88 -18.41 26.44
C ALA A 510 -11.41 -18.30 26.43
N ILE A 511 -12.03 -18.06 25.26
CA ILE A 511 -13.50 -18.07 25.12
C ILE A 511 -14.05 -19.43 25.55
N GLU A 512 -13.40 -20.52 25.13
CA GLU A 512 -13.81 -21.87 25.50
C GLU A 512 -13.46 -22.22 26.95
N GLU A 513 -12.20 -22.01 27.35
CA GLU A 513 -11.67 -22.42 28.66
C GLU A 513 -12.33 -21.68 29.84
N GLN A 514 -12.62 -20.39 29.66
CA GLN A 514 -13.24 -19.56 30.69
C GLN A 514 -14.77 -19.45 30.54
N GLY A 515 -15.34 -20.06 29.50
CA GLY A 515 -16.75 -19.98 29.17
C GLY A 515 -17.21 -18.54 28.96
N LEU A 516 -16.46 -17.77 28.15
CA LEU A 516 -16.81 -16.39 27.83
C LEU A 516 -17.95 -16.38 26.81
N ASN A 517 -18.87 -15.43 26.95
CA ASN A 517 -19.93 -15.20 25.97
C ASN A 517 -19.93 -13.76 25.42
N ARG A 518 -19.00 -12.91 25.88
CA ARG A 518 -18.70 -11.56 25.35
C ARG A 518 -17.19 -11.32 25.41
N VAL A 519 -16.66 -10.57 24.45
CA VAL A 519 -15.21 -10.26 24.39
C VAL A 519 -15.00 -8.78 24.17
N VAL A 520 -14.17 -8.15 25.02
CA VAL A 520 -13.69 -6.78 24.87
C VAL A 520 -12.18 -6.81 24.61
N VAL A 521 -11.73 -6.17 23.53
CA VAL A 521 -10.31 -5.94 23.28
C VAL A 521 -10.00 -4.45 23.42
N ALA A 522 -9.17 -4.12 24.42
CA ALA A 522 -8.69 -2.77 24.65
C ALA A 522 -7.34 -2.56 23.93
N ALA A 523 -7.38 -1.96 22.74
CA ALA A 523 -6.21 -1.84 21.86
C ALA A 523 -6.28 -0.61 20.94
N CYS A 524 -6.22 -0.86 19.63
CA CYS A 524 -6.16 0.14 18.56
C CYS A 524 -7.55 0.52 18.02
N THR A 525 -7.62 0.94 16.76
CA THR A 525 -8.87 1.33 16.10
C THR A 525 -9.67 0.12 15.59
N PRO A 526 -11.00 0.10 15.80
CA PRO A 526 -11.86 -0.92 15.20
C PRO A 526 -11.84 -0.88 13.67
N ARG A 527 -11.54 0.27 13.05
CA ARG A 527 -11.51 0.44 11.59
C ARG A 527 -10.59 -0.54 10.86
N THR A 528 -9.55 -1.02 11.54
CA THR A 528 -8.53 -1.90 10.94
C THR A 528 -8.63 -3.33 11.47
N HIS A 529 -8.85 -3.52 12.77
CA HIS A 529 -8.72 -4.83 13.42
C HIS A 529 -10.04 -5.43 13.91
N GLU A 530 -11.17 -4.73 13.82
CA GLU A 530 -12.47 -5.32 14.18
C GLU A 530 -12.79 -6.60 13.39
N PRO A 531 -12.59 -6.67 12.05
CA PRO A 531 -12.81 -7.91 11.31
C PRO A 531 -11.97 -9.08 11.82
N LEU A 532 -10.71 -8.82 12.21
CA LEU A 532 -9.80 -9.83 12.77
C LEU A 532 -10.34 -10.41 14.08
N PHE A 533 -10.80 -9.56 15.00
CA PHE A 533 -11.27 -10.04 16.31
C PHE A 533 -12.68 -10.62 16.24
N ARG A 534 -13.55 -10.10 15.37
CA ARG A 534 -14.84 -10.75 15.04
C ARG A 534 -14.64 -12.17 14.52
N ASP A 535 -13.68 -12.36 13.62
CA ASP A 535 -13.28 -13.68 13.12
C ASP A 535 -12.71 -14.59 14.24
N THR A 536 -11.88 -14.01 15.12
CA THR A 536 -11.31 -14.71 16.29
C THR A 536 -12.38 -15.17 17.29
N VAL A 537 -13.43 -14.37 17.47
CA VAL A 537 -14.56 -14.69 18.36
C VAL A 537 -15.40 -15.84 17.78
N ARG A 538 -15.58 -15.89 16.46
CA ARG A 538 -16.19 -17.04 15.77
C ARG A 538 -15.37 -18.32 15.93
N GLU A 539 -14.04 -18.21 15.89
CA GLU A 539 -13.14 -19.35 16.17
C GLU A 539 -13.28 -19.86 17.62
N GLY A 540 -13.68 -19.02 18.58
CA GLY A 540 -14.02 -19.44 19.94
C GLY A 540 -15.43 -20.01 20.10
N GLY A 541 -16.21 -20.08 19.01
CA GLY A 541 -17.54 -20.70 18.99
C GLY A 541 -18.68 -19.81 19.50
N ILE A 542 -18.55 -18.48 19.51
CA ILE A 542 -19.65 -17.55 19.83
C ILE A 542 -19.86 -16.54 18.69
N ASN A 543 -21.04 -15.91 18.64
CA ASN A 543 -21.40 -14.97 17.59
C ASN A 543 -20.44 -13.78 17.52
N GLN A 544 -20.01 -13.40 16.31
CA GLN A 544 -19.05 -12.31 16.11
C GLN A 544 -19.53 -10.93 16.62
N TYR A 545 -20.84 -10.72 16.74
CA TYR A 545 -21.41 -9.46 17.22
C TYR A 545 -21.43 -9.36 18.76
N TYR A 546 -20.91 -10.36 19.47
CA TYR A 546 -20.59 -10.30 20.90
C TYR A 546 -19.20 -9.74 21.21
N PHE A 547 -18.56 -9.19 20.19
CA PHE A 547 -17.27 -8.51 20.29
C PHE A 547 -17.46 -7.00 20.46
N GLU A 548 -16.65 -6.39 21.34
CA GLU A 548 -16.55 -4.94 21.49
C GLU A 548 -15.09 -4.45 21.49
N PHE A 549 -14.86 -3.27 20.91
CA PHE A 549 -13.54 -2.68 20.79
C PHE A 549 -13.38 -1.44 21.68
N ALA A 550 -12.42 -1.47 22.60
CA ALA A 550 -11.99 -0.32 23.41
C ALA A 550 -10.74 0.33 22.79
N ASN A 551 -10.89 1.48 22.12
CA ASN A 551 -9.74 2.17 21.51
C ASN A 551 -8.95 2.98 22.55
N ILE A 552 -7.85 2.40 23.05
CA ILE A 552 -6.96 3.03 24.04
C ILE A 552 -5.62 3.47 23.44
N ARG A 553 -5.47 3.46 22.10
CA ARG A 553 -4.27 3.90 21.40
C ARG A 553 -4.45 5.22 20.70
N GLU A 554 -5.17 5.24 19.57
CA GLU A 554 -5.42 6.44 18.78
C GLU A 554 -6.22 7.49 19.59
N HIS A 555 -7.13 7.03 20.46
CA HIS A 555 -7.98 7.91 21.28
C HIS A 555 -7.44 8.14 22.69
N CYS A 556 -6.28 7.57 23.04
CA CYS A 556 -5.69 7.72 24.38
C CYS A 556 -4.15 7.77 24.31
N SER A 557 -3.45 6.63 24.25
CA SER A 557 -1.99 6.60 24.46
C SER A 557 -1.18 7.50 23.51
N TRP A 558 -1.56 7.62 22.24
CA TRP A 558 -0.84 8.43 21.26
C TRP A 558 -1.05 9.94 21.44
N VAL A 559 -2.24 10.35 21.86
CA VAL A 559 -2.59 11.77 22.02
C VAL A 559 -2.23 12.31 23.40
N HIS A 560 -1.99 11.43 24.38
CA HIS A 560 -1.76 11.77 25.79
C HIS A 560 -0.37 11.30 26.29
N SER A 561 0.63 11.28 25.41
CA SER A 561 1.95 10.68 25.70
C SER A 561 2.72 11.36 26.84
N ARG A 562 2.37 12.62 27.16
CA ARG A 562 2.94 13.43 28.25
C ARG A 562 2.18 13.31 29.58
N GLU A 563 0.97 12.76 29.57
CA GLU A 563 0.00 12.75 30.69
C GLU A 563 -0.34 11.31 31.08
N LYS A 564 0.67 10.52 31.48
CA LYS A 564 0.54 9.05 31.63
C LYS A 564 -0.51 8.60 32.64
N GLU A 565 -0.63 9.34 33.75
CA GLU A 565 -1.60 9.04 34.80
C GLU A 565 -3.03 9.25 34.30
N ASP A 566 -3.29 10.40 33.68
CA ASP A 566 -4.59 10.72 33.07
C ASP A 566 -4.92 9.82 31.89
N ALA A 567 -3.92 9.47 31.07
CA ALA A 567 -4.07 8.49 29.99
C ALA A 567 -4.48 7.12 30.55
N THR A 568 -3.88 6.69 31.67
CA THR A 568 -4.25 5.44 32.33
C THR A 568 -5.66 5.50 32.90
N ALA A 569 -6.06 6.61 33.52
CA ALA A 569 -7.43 6.82 33.99
C ALA A 569 -8.44 6.78 32.84
N LYS A 570 -8.19 7.53 31.76
CA LYS A 570 -9.02 7.53 30.54
C LYS A 570 -9.12 6.13 29.93
N ALA A 571 -8.03 5.35 29.90
CA ALA A 571 -8.07 3.98 29.40
C ALA A 571 -8.99 3.08 30.24
N LYS A 572 -9.00 3.24 31.58
CA LYS A 572 -9.94 2.54 32.47
C LYS A 572 -11.39 2.91 32.18
N ASP A 573 -11.68 4.19 31.95
CA ASP A 573 -13.03 4.65 31.61
C ASP A 573 -13.50 4.09 30.27
N ILE A 574 -12.66 4.14 29.22
CA ILE A 574 -12.98 3.56 27.91
C ILE A 574 -13.27 2.05 28.03
N VAL A 575 -12.48 1.32 28.83
CA VAL A 575 -12.73 -0.10 29.09
C VAL A 575 -14.04 -0.32 29.83
N ARG A 576 -14.35 0.49 30.86
CA ARG A 576 -15.61 0.43 31.61
C ARG A 576 -16.82 0.64 30.69
N MET A 577 -16.77 1.68 29.86
CA MET A 577 -17.80 1.99 28.86
C MET A 577 -18.01 0.82 27.89
N SER A 578 -16.91 0.22 27.42
CA SER A 578 -16.94 -0.90 26.47
C SER A 578 -17.49 -2.18 27.11
N VAL A 579 -17.12 -2.48 28.37
CA VAL A 579 -17.68 -3.63 29.12
C VAL A 579 -19.18 -3.46 29.33
N ALA A 580 -19.63 -2.26 29.71
CA ALA A 580 -21.05 -1.97 29.90
C ALA A 580 -21.86 -2.22 28.62
N ARG A 581 -21.38 -1.72 27.47
CA ARG A 581 -22.01 -2.00 26.17
C ARG A 581 -21.95 -3.48 25.79
N ALA A 582 -20.80 -4.12 25.99
CA ALA A 582 -20.61 -5.54 25.66
C ALA A 582 -21.62 -6.46 26.36
N ALA A 583 -22.02 -6.13 27.59
CA ALA A 583 -23.01 -6.89 28.34
C ALA A 583 -24.40 -6.93 27.65
N LEU A 584 -24.74 -5.91 26.86
CA LEU A 584 -26.03 -5.76 26.18
C LEU A 584 -26.02 -6.19 24.72
N LEU A 585 -24.84 -6.49 24.15
CA LEU A 585 -24.72 -6.97 22.79
C LEU A 585 -25.55 -8.25 22.58
N GLN A 586 -26.07 -8.38 21.36
CA GLN A 586 -26.93 -9.47 20.90
C GLN A 586 -26.33 -10.15 19.66
N PRO A 587 -26.65 -11.43 19.41
CA PRO A 587 -26.12 -12.13 18.25
C PRO A 587 -26.84 -11.62 16.99
N LEU A 588 -26.09 -11.36 15.93
CA LEU A 588 -26.66 -10.94 14.64
C LEU A 588 -26.30 -11.94 13.55
N GLU A 589 -27.21 -12.09 12.59
CA GLU A 589 -27.01 -12.90 11.40
C GLU A 589 -26.52 -12.04 10.24
N GLU A 590 -25.52 -12.54 9.52
CA GLU A 590 -25.08 -11.95 8.26
C GLU A 590 -25.93 -12.44 7.10
N PHE A 591 -26.11 -11.59 6.09
CA PHE A 591 -26.91 -11.92 4.92
C PHE A 591 -25.99 -12.37 3.78
N LYS A 592 -26.19 -13.59 3.27
CA LYS A 592 -25.55 -14.07 2.03
C LYS A 592 -26.33 -13.55 0.82
N LEU A 593 -25.66 -12.77 -0.02
CA LEU A 593 -26.26 -12.16 -1.20
C LEU A 593 -25.62 -12.74 -2.46
N PRO A 594 -26.39 -13.29 -3.41
CA PRO A 594 -25.82 -13.91 -4.61
C PRO A 594 -25.02 -12.89 -5.42
N VAL A 595 -23.97 -13.32 -6.10
CA VAL A 595 -23.16 -12.45 -6.97
C VAL A 595 -23.57 -12.64 -8.43
N ASP A 596 -23.94 -11.55 -9.09
CA ASP A 596 -24.02 -11.48 -10.56
C ASP A 596 -22.59 -11.53 -11.12
N LYS A 597 -22.29 -12.60 -11.86
CA LYS A 597 -20.92 -12.93 -12.33
C LYS A 597 -20.46 -12.06 -13.52
N ARG A 598 -21.12 -10.93 -13.77
CA ARG A 598 -20.82 -10.01 -14.88
C ARG A 598 -20.22 -8.72 -14.35
N ALA A 599 -19.40 -8.07 -15.16
CA ALA A 599 -18.70 -6.84 -14.80
C ALA A 599 -19.14 -5.66 -15.66
N LEU A 600 -19.16 -4.47 -15.08
CA LEU A 600 -19.22 -3.20 -15.82
C LEU A 600 -17.84 -2.53 -15.80
N VAL A 601 -17.37 -2.05 -16.94
CA VAL A 601 -16.16 -1.21 -17.05
C VAL A 601 -16.54 0.10 -17.71
N VAL A 602 -16.24 1.22 -17.05
CA VAL A 602 -16.59 2.58 -17.49
C VAL A 602 -15.32 3.31 -17.94
N GLY A 603 -15.19 3.52 -19.25
CA GLY A 603 -14.04 4.11 -19.93
C GLY A 603 -13.28 3.07 -20.76
N GLY A 604 -13.20 3.30 -22.06
CA GLY A 604 -12.55 2.46 -23.07
C GLY A 604 -11.15 2.95 -23.47
N GLY A 605 -10.41 3.59 -22.57
CA GLY A 605 -8.98 3.82 -22.71
C GLY A 605 -8.16 2.53 -22.47
N VAL A 606 -6.83 2.63 -22.55
CA VAL A 606 -5.91 1.48 -22.29
C VAL A 606 -6.22 0.78 -20.97
N ALA A 607 -6.50 1.52 -19.90
CA ALA A 607 -6.83 0.96 -18.59
C ALA A 607 -8.09 0.09 -18.61
N GLY A 608 -9.21 0.64 -19.08
CA GLY A 608 -10.49 -0.07 -19.07
C GLY A 608 -10.54 -1.22 -20.08
N MET A 609 -9.94 -1.05 -21.26
CA MET A 609 -9.80 -2.15 -22.22
C MET A 609 -8.96 -3.30 -21.67
N THR A 610 -7.84 -3.01 -21.00
CA THR A 610 -6.99 -4.04 -20.38
C THR A 610 -7.72 -4.76 -19.24
N GLY A 611 -8.42 -4.02 -18.36
CA GLY A 611 -9.21 -4.59 -17.28
C GLY A 611 -10.38 -5.46 -17.80
N ALA A 612 -11.09 -4.98 -18.81
CA ALA A 612 -12.18 -5.72 -19.46
C ALA A 612 -11.68 -7.01 -20.11
N LEU A 613 -10.58 -6.93 -20.86
CA LEU A 613 -9.98 -8.09 -21.50
C LEU A 613 -9.46 -9.11 -20.49
N SER A 614 -8.84 -8.65 -19.40
CA SER A 614 -8.38 -9.52 -18.30
C SER A 614 -9.54 -10.29 -17.67
N LEU A 615 -10.63 -9.61 -17.29
CA LEU A 615 -11.82 -10.26 -16.73
C LEU A 615 -12.47 -11.25 -17.72
N ALA A 616 -12.53 -10.86 -18.99
CA ALA A 616 -13.12 -11.69 -20.02
C ALA A 616 -12.31 -12.96 -20.31
N ASN A 617 -10.97 -12.86 -20.32
CA ASN A 617 -10.06 -14.01 -20.42
C ASN A 617 -10.17 -14.94 -19.20
N GLN A 618 -10.59 -14.43 -18.04
CA GLN A 618 -10.90 -15.23 -16.85
C GLN A 618 -12.27 -15.91 -16.90
N GLY A 619 -13.06 -15.68 -17.97
CA GLY A 619 -14.37 -16.28 -18.18
C GLY A 619 -15.56 -15.47 -17.69
N PHE A 620 -15.36 -14.21 -17.28
CA PHE A 620 -16.47 -13.33 -16.86
C PHE A 620 -17.02 -12.52 -18.04
N GLU A 621 -18.34 -12.33 -18.10
CA GLU A 621 -18.97 -11.45 -19.08
C GLU A 621 -18.78 -9.98 -18.67
N VAL A 622 -18.41 -9.12 -19.62
CA VAL A 622 -18.03 -7.73 -19.35
C VAL A 622 -18.80 -6.76 -20.25
N PHE A 623 -19.36 -5.72 -19.66
CA PHE A 623 -19.94 -4.58 -20.36
C PHE A 623 -18.94 -3.43 -20.34
N LEU A 624 -18.38 -3.07 -21.50
CA LEU A 624 -17.44 -1.96 -21.65
C LEU A 624 -18.15 -0.75 -22.23
N VAL A 625 -18.24 0.32 -21.44
CA VAL A 625 -18.91 1.58 -21.80
C VAL A 625 -17.88 2.67 -22.08
N GLU A 626 -17.98 3.30 -23.23
CA GLU A 626 -17.13 4.40 -23.69
C GLU A 626 -18.03 5.57 -24.15
N LYS A 627 -17.70 6.77 -23.68
CA LYS A 627 -18.43 8.00 -24.01
C LYS A 627 -18.16 8.44 -25.45
N ASP A 628 -16.97 8.17 -25.97
CA ASP A 628 -16.55 8.52 -27.31
C ASP A 628 -16.99 7.45 -28.32
N LYS A 629 -16.96 7.78 -29.62
CA LYS A 629 -17.31 6.84 -30.70
C LYS A 629 -16.29 5.72 -30.89
N GLU A 630 -15.08 5.91 -30.37
CA GLU A 630 -13.96 5.02 -30.54
C GLU A 630 -13.24 4.78 -29.21
N PHE A 631 -12.71 3.57 -29.03
CA PHE A 631 -11.84 3.26 -27.90
C PHE A 631 -10.45 3.87 -28.05
N GLY A 632 -9.71 3.95 -26.95
CA GLY A 632 -8.27 4.24 -26.94
C GLY A 632 -7.87 5.44 -26.10
N GLY A 633 -8.77 6.41 -25.93
CA GLY A 633 -8.52 7.61 -25.13
C GLY A 633 -7.23 8.35 -25.53
N VAL A 634 -6.51 8.88 -24.55
CA VAL A 634 -5.27 9.65 -24.78
C VAL A 634 -4.15 8.86 -25.45
N ALA A 635 -4.16 7.52 -25.38
CA ALA A 635 -3.14 6.69 -26.01
C ALA A 635 -3.11 6.83 -27.54
N ARG A 636 -4.21 7.27 -28.17
CA ARG A 636 -4.25 7.63 -29.60
C ARG A 636 -3.31 8.79 -29.97
N ARG A 637 -2.85 9.57 -29.00
CA ARG A 637 -1.93 10.71 -29.17
C ARG A 637 -0.51 10.41 -28.70
N ILE A 638 -0.20 9.17 -28.31
CA ILE A 638 1.11 8.76 -27.80
C ILE A 638 1.67 7.73 -28.76
N HIS A 639 2.88 7.94 -29.27
CA HIS A 639 3.46 7.08 -30.32
C HIS A 639 4.46 6.09 -29.75
N HIS A 640 5.29 6.54 -28.80
CA HIS A 640 6.34 5.70 -28.22
C HIS A 640 6.42 5.85 -26.71
N THR A 641 6.81 4.80 -25.99
CA THR A 641 7.27 4.93 -24.59
C THR A 641 8.75 5.31 -24.53
N LEU A 642 9.25 5.64 -23.35
CA LEU A 642 10.67 5.96 -23.14
C LEU A 642 11.55 4.73 -23.42
N GLU A 643 11.04 3.55 -23.10
CA GLU A 643 11.67 2.24 -23.31
C GLU A 643 11.55 1.73 -24.75
N GLY A 644 10.91 2.49 -25.64
CA GLY A 644 10.82 2.19 -27.07
C GLY A 644 9.64 1.33 -27.51
N MET A 645 8.62 1.11 -26.65
CA MET A 645 7.39 0.42 -27.08
C MET A 645 6.63 1.27 -28.11
N ASP A 646 6.22 0.66 -29.22
CA ASP A 646 5.26 1.25 -30.17
C ASP A 646 3.86 1.22 -29.57
N VAL A 647 3.38 2.40 -29.17
CA VAL A 647 2.10 2.55 -28.47
C VAL A 647 0.92 2.41 -29.44
N GLN A 648 1.06 2.82 -30.70
CA GLN A 648 -0.02 2.71 -31.68
C GLN A 648 -0.25 1.24 -32.07
N ALA A 649 0.82 0.49 -32.32
CA ALA A 649 0.72 -0.94 -32.59
C ALA A 649 0.11 -1.72 -31.41
N PHE A 650 0.54 -1.41 -30.18
CA PHE A 650 -0.05 -1.98 -28.97
C PHE A 650 -1.55 -1.65 -28.84
N LEU A 651 -1.91 -0.37 -29.07
CA LEU A 651 -3.28 0.08 -28.95
C LEU A 651 -4.21 -0.60 -29.98
N ASP A 652 -3.76 -0.70 -31.23
CA ASP A 652 -4.50 -1.37 -32.30
C ASP A 652 -4.71 -2.86 -31.99
N ASP A 653 -3.69 -3.55 -31.46
CA ASP A 653 -3.82 -4.93 -31.00
C ASP A 653 -4.84 -5.07 -29.87
N LEU A 654 -4.78 -4.19 -28.87
CA LEU A 654 -5.69 -4.19 -27.73
C LEU A 654 -7.14 -3.95 -28.18
N ILE A 655 -7.38 -2.95 -29.04
CA ILE A 655 -8.70 -2.66 -29.62
C ILE A 655 -9.20 -3.86 -30.41
N ARG A 656 -8.36 -4.50 -31.22
CA ARG A 656 -8.71 -5.69 -32.01
C ARG A 656 -9.13 -6.83 -31.10
N ARG A 657 -8.35 -7.13 -30.05
CA ARG A 657 -8.65 -8.21 -29.09
C ARG A 657 -9.95 -7.95 -28.33
N VAL A 658 -10.16 -6.74 -27.83
CA VAL A 658 -11.42 -6.33 -27.19
C VAL A 658 -12.59 -6.46 -28.16
N ASN A 659 -12.42 -6.06 -29.41
CA ASN A 659 -13.47 -6.14 -30.41
C ASN A 659 -13.87 -7.58 -30.78
N GLN A 660 -12.92 -8.50 -30.77
CA GLN A 660 -13.10 -9.90 -31.16
C GLN A 660 -13.51 -10.80 -29.98
N HIS A 661 -13.38 -10.35 -28.73
CA HIS A 661 -13.64 -11.19 -27.57
C HIS A 661 -15.15 -11.45 -27.37
N PRO A 662 -15.61 -12.72 -27.28
CA PRO A 662 -17.04 -13.04 -27.26
C PRO A 662 -17.76 -12.63 -25.98
N LEU A 663 -17.03 -12.50 -24.86
CA LEU A 663 -17.58 -12.11 -23.56
C LEU A 663 -17.55 -10.60 -23.30
N ILE A 664 -17.15 -9.76 -24.27
CA ILE A 664 -17.11 -8.31 -24.10
C ILE A 664 -18.21 -7.64 -24.92
N HIS A 665 -19.17 -7.06 -24.21
CA HIS A 665 -20.27 -6.27 -24.77
C HIS A 665 -19.88 -4.79 -24.80
N LYS A 666 -19.73 -4.25 -26.01
CA LYS A 666 -19.18 -2.91 -26.25
C LYS A 666 -20.30 -1.89 -26.42
N TYR A 667 -20.17 -0.76 -25.74
CA TYR A 667 -21.08 0.38 -25.79
C TYR A 667 -20.25 1.64 -26.01
N VAL A 668 -20.10 2.05 -27.27
CA VAL A 668 -19.47 3.33 -27.65
C VAL A 668 -20.53 4.41 -27.80
N ASP A 669 -20.15 5.68 -27.79
CA ASP A 669 -21.08 6.82 -27.81
C ASP A 669 -22.18 6.65 -26.75
N SER A 670 -21.73 6.27 -25.54
CA SER A 670 -22.59 5.80 -24.46
C SER A 670 -22.18 6.36 -23.11
N THR A 671 -23.12 6.87 -22.33
CA THR A 671 -22.87 7.46 -21.00
C THR A 671 -23.73 6.79 -19.93
N VAL A 672 -23.20 6.75 -18.70
CA VAL A 672 -23.94 6.24 -17.53
C VAL A 672 -24.87 7.34 -17.02
N GLN A 673 -26.16 7.03 -16.89
CA GLN A 673 -27.17 7.98 -16.37
C GLN A 673 -27.57 7.70 -14.92
N GLU A 674 -27.55 6.44 -14.51
CA GLU A 674 -27.95 6.02 -13.17
C GLU A 674 -27.17 4.76 -12.78
N ALA A 675 -26.69 4.69 -11.54
CA ALA A 675 -26.15 3.48 -10.94
C ALA A 675 -26.79 3.26 -9.57
N SER A 676 -27.30 2.06 -9.34
CA SER A 676 -27.94 1.67 -8.09
C SER A 676 -27.60 0.22 -7.75
N GLY A 677 -27.96 -0.20 -6.54
CA GLY A 677 -27.63 -1.54 -6.03
C GLY A 677 -26.43 -1.53 -5.10
N TYR A 678 -25.82 -2.69 -4.95
CA TYR A 678 -24.75 -2.96 -3.98
C TYR A 678 -23.82 -4.04 -4.54
N VAL A 679 -22.68 -4.27 -3.88
CA VAL A 679 -21.70 -5.29 -4.27
C VAL A 679 -22.37 -6.63 -4.60
N GLY A 680 -22.03 -7.19 -5.76
CA GLY A 680 -22.64 -8.41 -6.29
C GLY A 680 -23.97 -8.23 -7.01
N ASN A 681 -24.69 -7.11 -6.86
CA ASN A 681 -26.00 -6.87 -7.46
C ASN A 681 -26.24 -5.40 -7.80
N PHE A 682 -25.47 -4.86 -8.75
CA PHE A 682 -25.68 -3.52 -9.27
C PHE A 682 -26.59 -3.52 -10.50
N VAL A 683 -27.27 -2.40 -10.70
CA VAL A 683 -28.01 -2.09 -11.93
C VAL A 683 -27.58 -0.70 -12.39
N THR A 684 -27.09 -0.62 -13.63
CA THR A 684 -26.63 0.62 -14.24
C THR A 684 -27.40 0.91 -15.53
N LYS A 685 -27.95 2.12 -15.66
CA LYS A 685 -28.58 2.60 -16.87
C LYS A 685 -27.55 3.31 -17.75
N VAL A 686 -27.40 2.82 -18.97
CA VAL A 686 -26.49 3.36 -19.98
C VAL A 686 -27.32 3.90 -21.14
N ALA A 687 -27.09 5.16 -21.50
CA ALA A 687 -27.74 5.81 -22.63
C ALA A 687 -26.80 5.88 -23.83
N SER A 688 -27.31 5.53 -25.00
CA SER A 688 -26.67 5.76 -26.30
C SER A 688 -27.68 6.45 -27.21
N GLY A 689 -27.46 7.75 -27.47
CA GLY A 689 -28.47 8.62 -28.07
C GLY A 689 -29.77 8.64 -27.25
N THR A 690 -30.90 8.28 -27.88
CA THR A 690 -32.22 8.21 -27.23
C THR A 690 -32.50 6.88 -26.54
N ARG A 691 -31.63 5.88 -26.69
CA ARG A 691 -31.87 4.51 -26.21
C ARG A 691 -31.18 4.31 -24.87
N VAL A 692 -31.97 4.01 -23.83
CA VAL A 692 -31.47 3.65 -22.50
C VAL A 692 -31.54 2.14 -22.33
N ARG A 693 -30.47 1.53 -21.82
CA ARG A 693 -30.38 0.11 -21.49
C ARG A 693 -30.02 -0.07 -20.03
N GLU A 694 -30.65 -1.03 -19.38
CA GLU A 694 -30.29 -1.47 -18.04
C GLU A 694 -29.31 -2.64 -18.12
N ILE A 695 -28.19 -2.50 -17.41
CA ILE A 695 -27.13 -3.50 -17.30
C ILE A 695 -27.05 -3.95 -15.85
N LYS A 696 -27.20 -5.26 -15.63
CA LYS A 696 -27.00 -5.88 -14.32
C LYS A 696 -25.59 -6.45 -14.25
N HIS A 697 -24.89 -6.21 -13.15
CA HIS A 697 -23.50 -6.64 -12.95
C HIS A 697 -23.19 -6.76 -11.46
N GLY A 698 -22.18 -7.55 -11.10
CA GLY A 698 -21.75 -7.71 -9.71
C GLY A 698 -20.72 -6.69 -9.26
N ILE A 699 -19.94 -6.15 -10.20
CA ILE A 699 -18.86 -5.19 -9.92
C ILE A 699 -18.76 -4.13 -11.00
N THR A 700 -18.17 -2.98 -10.64
CA THR A 700 -17.80 -1.91 -11.58
C THR A 700 -16.32 -1.57 -11.50
N ILE A 701 -15.66 -1.39 -12.65
CA ILE A 701 -14.33 -0.77 -12.75
C ILE A 701 -14.47 0.62 -13.39
N ILE A 702 -14.04 1.65 -12.69
CA ILE A 702 -13.98 3.03 -13.16
C ILE A 702 -12.61 3.29 -13.80
N ALA A 703 -12.60 3.60 -15.09
CA ALA A 703 -11.42 3.80 -15.93
C ALA A 703 -11.58 5.01 -16.87
N THR A 704 -12.23 6.07 -16.39
CA THR A 704 -12.67 7.25 -17.17
C THR A 704 -11.54 8.13 -17.71
N GLY A 705 -10.29 7.81 -17.38
CA GLY A 705 -9.12 8.57 -17.81
C GLY A 705 -8.99 9.94 -17.17
N ALA A 706 -8.23 10.80 -17.84
CA ALA A 706 -7.88 12.16 -17.43
C ALA A 706 -7.64 12.98 -18.71
N GLU A 707 -7.51 14.29 -18.57
CA GLU A 707 -7.39 15.23 -19.67
C GLU A 707 -6.03 15.94 -19.63
N GLU A 708 -5.60 16.43 -20.79
CA GLU A 708 -4.43 17.30 -20.91
C GLU A 708 -4.85 18.74 -20.59
N TYR A 709 -4.16 19.39 -19.66
CA TYR A 709 -4.32 20.82 -19.44
C TYR A 709 -3.97 21.59 -20.71
N LYS A 710 -4.82 22.54 -21.11
CA LYS A 710 -4.51 23.50 -22.18
C LYS A 710 -3.93 24.77 -21.56
N PRO A 711 -2.62 25.04 -21.71
CA PRO A 711 -1.99 26.19 -21.08
C PRO A 711 -2.60 27.52 -21.50
N THR A 712 -2.61 28.49 -20.60
CA THR A 712 -2.96 29.89 -20.88
C THR A 712 -1.75 30.82 -20.82
N GLU A 713 -0.62 30.26 -20.40
CA GLU A 713 0.68 30.88 -20.22
C GLU A 713 1.63 30.57 -21.41
N TYR A 714 2.74 31.31 -21.48
CA TYR A 714 3.85 31.05 -22.43
C TYR A 714 3.49 31.10 -23.92
N LEU A 715 2.55 31.97 -24.31
CA LEU A 715 2.09 32.17 -25.70
C LEU A 715 1.41 30.94 -26.35
N TYR A 716 0.99 29.95 -25.55
CA TYR A 716 0.20 28.83 -26.07
C TYR A 716 -1.11 29.32 -26.68
N GLY A 717 -1.42 28.87 -27.90
CA GLY A 717 -2.58 29.31 -28.68
C GLY A 717 -2.44 30.71 -29.29
N GLN A 718 -1.34 31.42 -29.03
CA GLN A 718 -1.05 32.74 -29.61
C GLN A 718 0.04 32.68 -30.67
N ASP A 719 0.99 31.74 -30.57
CA ASP A 719 2.05 31.48 -31.54
C ASP A 719 2.08 29.99 -31.92
N GLU A 720 2.06 29.68 -33.22
CA GLU A 720 1.97 28.30 -33.75
C GLU A 720 3.22 27.44 -33.46
N ARG A 721 4.33 28.08 -33.09
CA ARG A 721 5.59 27.43 -32.68
C ARG A 721 5.55 26.96 -31.23
N VAL A 722 4.57 27.40 -30.45
CA VAL A 722 4.34 26.96 -29.07
C VAL A 722 3.30 25.84 -29.05
N MET A 723 3.67 24.71 -28.47
CA MET A 723 2.82 23.52 -28.42
C MET A 723 2.99 22.77 -27.09
N THR A 724 2.16 21.77 -26.81
CA THR A 724 2.38 20.87 -25.66
C THR A 724 3.38 19.76 -26.00
N LEU A 725 3.87 19.04 -24.98
CA LEU A 725 4.73 17.87 -25.22
C LEU A 725 4.03 16.75 -26.02
N LEU A 726 2.71 16.56 -25.86
CA LEU A 726 1.95 15.59 -26.66
C LEU A 726 1.83 16.04 -28.11
N GLU A 727 1.62 17.34 -28.36
CA GLU A 727 1.59 17.89 -29.71
C GLU A 727 2.96 17.81 -30.38
N LEU A 728 4.05 18.11 -29.66
CA LEU A 728 5.41 17.94 -30.17
C LEU A 728 5.69 16.47 -30.54
N GLU A 729 5.30 15.52 -29.69
CA GLU A 729 5.46 14.09 -29.96
C GLU A 729 4.75 13.67 -31.25
N ASP A 730 3.51 14.15 -31.46
CA ASP A 730 2.73 13.86 -32.65
C ASP A 730 3.41 14.40 -33.92
N ARG A 731 3.98 15.62 -33.86
CA ARG A 731 4.73 16.23 -34.96
C ARG A 731 6.07 15.52 -35.24
N ILE A 732 6.77 15.07 -34.19
CA ILE A 732 7.99 14.24 -34.32
C ILE A 732 7.65 12.94 -35.05
N ALA A 733 6.59 12.23 -34.62
CA ALA A 733 6.18 10.97 -35.22
C ALA A 733 5.79 11.12 -36.70
N LYS A 734 5.10 12.22 -37.05
CA LYS A 734 4.73 12.58 -38.43
C LYS A 734 5.90 13.10 -39.28
N LYS A 735 7.09 13.29 -38.69
CA LYS A 735 8.28 13.86 -39.35
C LYS A 735 7.98 15.20 -40.02
N GLU A 736 7.21 16.05 -39.36
CA GLU A 736 6.86 17.36 -39.92
C GLU A 736 8.10 18.21 -40.18
N ALA A 737 8.16 18.82 -41.36
CA ALA A 737 9.32 19.60 -41.80
C ALA A 737 9.67 20.75 -40.85
N ALA A 738 8.67 21.38 -40.23
CA ALA A 738 8.88 22.46 -39.25
C ALA A 738 9.65 21.98 -38.01
N VAL A 739 9.44 20.74 -37.56
CA VAL A 739 10.15 20.14 -36.42
C VAL A 739 11.49 19.57 -36.84
N ALA A 740 11.55 18.87 -37.97
CA ALA A 740 12.77 18.26 -38.46
C ALA A 740 13.86 19.30 -38.83
N ASN A 741 13.46 20.47 -39.34
CA ASN A 741 14.38 21.52 -39.76
C ASN A 741 14.70 22.54 -38.65
N ALA A 742 14.05 22.47 -37.49
CA ALA A 742 14.34 23.36 -36.38
C ALA A 742 15.80 23.17 -35.91
N GLN A 743 16.44 24.28 -35.55
CA GLN A 743 17.81 24.29 -35.05
C GLN A 743 17.84 24.36 -33.53
N SER A 744 16.81 24.95 -32.90
CA SER A 744 16.70 25.03 -31.44
C SER A 744 15.30 24.73 -30.92
N ALA A 745 15.23 23.98 -29.82
CA ALA A 745 13.99 23.65 -29.13
C ALA A 745 14.12 23.86 -27.62
N VAL A 746 13.12 24.48 -27.00
CA VAL A 746 13.04 24.65 -25.55
C VAL A 746 11.81 23.89 -25.03
N MET A 747 11.96 23.18 -23.91
CA MET A 747 10.86 22.54 -23.20
C MET A 747 10.73 23.12 -21.79
N ILE A 748 9.54 23.60 -21.41
CA ILE A 748 9.30 24.13 -20.06
C ILE A 748 8.51 23.10 -19.24
N GLN A 749 9.10 22.66 -18.14
CA GLN A 749 8.50 21.68 -17.24
C GLN A 749 7.48 22.31 -16.28
N CYS A 750 6.65 21.45 -15.68
CA CYS A 750 5.69 21.81 -14.63
C CYS A 750 4.66 22.89 -15.03
N VAL A 751 4.25 22.93 -16.30
CA VAL A 751 3.25 23.90 -16.78
C VAL A 751 1.86 23.48 -16.29
N GLY A 752 1.26 24.30 -15.43
CA GLY A 752 -0.06 24.04 -14.85
C GLY A 752 -0.10 23.04 -13.68
N CYS A 753 1.02 22.55 -13.15
CA CYS A 753 1.09 21.65 -11.98
C CYS A 753 2.17 22.08 -10.98
N ARG A 754 2.16 21.51 -9.76
CA ARG A 754 3.00 21.93 -8.62
C ARG A 754 2.87 23.43 -8.31
N GLN A 755 1.64 23.93 -8.40
CA GLN A 755 1.25 25.31 -8.11
C GLN A 755 0.04 25.32 -7.18
N LYS A 756 -0.29 26.48 -6.58
CA LYS A 756 -1.35 26.60 -5.57
C LYS A 756 -2.67 25.93 -5.98
N ASP A 757 -3.13 26.15 -7.22
CA ASP A 757 -4.42 25.64 -7.70
C ASP A 757 -4.38 24.17 -8.15
N ARG A 758 -3.17 23.61 -8.38
CA ARG A 758 -2.94 22.22 -8.79
C ARG A 758 -1.68 21.70 -8.12
N ASN A 759 -1.81 21.44 -6.82
CA ASN A 759 -0.68 21.15 -5.94
C ASN A 759 -0.30 19.67 -5.93
N TYR A 760 0.01 19.16 -7.11
CA TYR A 760 0.44 17.79 -7.33
C TYR A 760 1.42 17.71 -8.51
N CYS A 761 2.11 16.58 -8.64
CA CYS A 761 2.98 16.30 -9.76
C CYS A 761 2.19 15.65 -10.90
N ALA A 762 2.33 16.12 -12.14
CA ALA A 762 1.72 15.46 -13.29
C ALA A 762 2.37 14.10 -13.65
N ARG A 763 3.45 13.72 -12.95
CA ARG A 763 4.21 12.44 -13.04
C ARG A 763 4.87 12.12 -14.38
N VAL A 764 4.16 12.29 -15.51
CA VAL A 764 4.59 11.85 -16.85
C VAL A 764 5.50 12.84 -17.58
N CYS A 765 5.44 14.13 -17.22
CA CYS A 765 6.03 15.23 -17.98
C CYS A 765 7.57 15.20 -18.07
N CYS A 766 8.27 14.74 -17.04
CA CYS A 766 9.74 14.65 -17.07
C CYS A 766 10.22 13.57 -18.05
N ASN A 767 9.62 12.39 -18.00
CA ASN A 767 9.98 11.29 -18.90
C ASN A 767 9.60 11.61 -20.35
N GLN A 768 8.46 12.27 -20.56
CA GLN A 768 8.05 12.69 -21.91
C GLN A 768 9.00 13.74 -22.51
N ALA A 769 9.46 14.71 -21.72
CA ALA A 769 10.44 15.70 -22.18
C ALA A 769 11.77 15.05 -22.58
N VAL A 770 12.28 14.14 -21.75
CA VAL A 770 13.51 13.37 -22.05
C VAL A 770 13.32 12.53 -23.32
N LYS A 771 12.19 11.80 -23.44
CA LYS A 771 11.85 11.03 -24.63
C LYS A 771 11.86 11.89 -25.89
N ASN A 772 11.14 13.02 -25.87
CA ASN A 772 11.04 13.91 -27.02
C ASN A 772 12.41 14.52 -27.36
N ALA A 773 13.22 14.89 -26.37
CA ALA A 773 14.57 15.40 -26.59
C ALA A 773 15.48 14.38 -27.26
N LEU A 774 15.45 13.11 -26.82
CA LEU A 774 16.18 12.01 -27.45
C LEU A 774 15.73 11.80 -28.91
N LYS A 775 14.41 11.82 -29.18
CA LYS A 775 13.89 11.70 -30.54
C LYS A 775 14.24 12.88 -31.45
N LEU A 776 14.28 14.10 -30.91
CA LEU A 776 14.77 15.27 -31.65
C LEU A 776 16.26 15.12 -31.97
N LYS A 777 17.08 14.68 -31.02
CA LYS A 777 18.52 14.42 -31.24
C LYS A 777 18.77 13.26 -32.20
N GLU A 778 17.90 12.26 -32.25
CA GLU A 778 17.95 11.20 -33.28
C GLU A 778 17.68 11.76 -34.69
N ALA A 779 16.71 12.69 -34.81
CA ALA A 779 16.35 13.29 -36.09
C ALA A 779 17.36 14.36 -36.56
N ASN A 780 17.84 15.20 -35.64
CA ASN A 780 18.85 16.22 -35.87
C ASN A 780 19.84 16.25 -34.68
N PRO A 781 20.98 15.55 -34.78
CA PRO A 781 21.97 15.49 -33.71
C PRO A 781 22.54 16.86 -33.30
N GLN A 782 22.55 17.83 -34.22
CA GLN A 782 23.08 19.18 -34.02
C GLN A 782 22.05 20.15 -33.42
N MET A 783 20.79 19.73 -33.23
CA MET A 783 19.76 20.58 -32.65
C MET A 783 20.12 20.97 -31.21
N ASP A 784 20.01 22.26 -30.89
CA ASP A 784 20.13 22.77 -29.53
C ASP A 784 18.83 22.52 -28.75
N VAL A 785 18.86 21.59 -27.80
CA VAL A 785 17.69 21.26 -26.98
C VAL A 785 17.92 21.67 -25.54
N ASN A 786 17.02 22.49 -24.99
CA ASN A 786 17.07 22.97 -23.60
C ASN A 786 15.79 22.55 -22.85
N ILE A 787 15.93 21.95 -21.68
CA ILE A 787 14.81 21.59 -20.79
C ILE A 787 14.89 22.46 -19.52
N ILE A 788 13.88 23.30 -19.33
CA ILE A 788 13.76 24.23 -18.20
C ILE A 788 12.93 23.57 -17.10
N PHE A 789 13.51 23.30 -15.93
CA PHE A 789 12.90 22.41 -14.93
C PHE A 789 13.06 22.88 -13.47
N ARG A 790 12.31 22.27 -12.54
CA ARG A 790 12.47 22.49 -11.08
C ARG A 790 13.27 21.36 -10.42
N ASP A 791 12.73 20.14 -10.58
CA ASP A 791 13.30 18.86 -10.15
C ASP A 791 13.08 17.87 -11.29
N MET A 792 14.14 17.19 -11.75
CA MET A 792 13.97 16.13 -12.74
C MET A 792 13.49 14.86 -12.03
N ARG A 793 12.26 14.44 -12.33
CA ARG A 793 11.59 13.27 -11.71
C ARG A 793 11.63 12.04 -12.61
N THR A 794 12.82 11.73 -13.15
CA THR A 794 13.12 10.52 -13.94
C THR A 794 13.48 9.36 -13.01
N TYR A 795 12.50 8.85 -12.26
CA TYR A 795 12.69 7.83 -11.22
C TYR A 795 12.87 6.40 -11.81
N GLY A 796 13.36 5.47 -10.98
CA GLY A 796 13.67 4.11 -11.44
C GLY A 796 14.77 4.12 -12.51
N PHE A 797 14.60 3.27 -13.51
CA PHE A 797 15.50 3.16 -14.67
C PHE A 797 15.37 4.33 -15.66
N ALA A 798 14.36 5.21 -15.51
CA ALA A 798 14.25 6.42 -16.33
C ALA A 798 15.44 7.38 -16.10
N GLU A 799 16.19 7.22 -15.01
CA GLU A 799 17.40 7.99 -14.73
C GLU A 799 18.48 7.79 -15.80
N ASP A 800 18.60 6.60 -16.38
CA ASP A 800 19.65 6.34 -17.38
C ASP A 800 19.33 7.08 -18.69
N TYR A 801 18.06 7.19 -19.08
CA TYR A 801 17.66 8.01 -20.23
C TYR A 801 17.86 9.51 -19.98
N TYR A 802 17.69 9.96 -18.73
CA TYR A 802 18.02 11.34 -18.37
C TYR A 802 19.51 11.61 -18.55
N ARG A 803 20.38 10.68 -18.14
CA ARG A 803 21.81 10.76 -18.39
C ARG A 803 22.13 10.69 -19.88
N GLU A 804 21.54 9.76 -20.61
CA GLU A 804 21.73 9.63 -22.05
C GLU A 804 21.37 10.93 -22.79
N ALA A 805 20.28 11.59 -22.41
CA ALA A 805 19.92 12.89 -22.97
C ALA A 805 21.00 13.95 -22.69
N ALA A 806 21.54 13.98 -21.47
CA ALA A 806 22.63 14.89 -21.12
C ALA A 806 23.92 14.58 -21.93
N ASP A 807 24.25 13.29 -22.11
CA ASP A 807 25.40 12.84 -22.90
C ASP A 807 25.26 13.19 -24.39
N ARG A 808 24.02 13.36 -24.88
CA ARG A 808 23.68 13.88 -26.22
C ARG A 808 23.54 15.41 -26.27
N GLU A 809 24.14 16.11 -25.30
CA GLU A 809 24.18 17.57 -25.20
C GLU A 809 22.80 18.25 -25.07
N VAL A 810 21.81 17.55 -24.49
CA VAL A 810 20.57 18.21 -24.03
C VAL A 810 20.89 18.99 -22.76
N ARG A 811 20.60 20.30 -22.75
CA ARG A 811 20.90 21.17 -21.61
C ARG A 811 19.73 21.22 -20.64
N PHE A 812 20.00 21.08 -19.35
CA PHE A 812 19.00 21.12 -18.29
C PHE A 812 19.21 22.35 -17.41
N ILE A 813 18.26 23.27 -17.41
CA ILE A 813 18.38 24.56 -16.73
C ILE A 813 17.32 24.66 -15.65
N ARG A 814 17.75 24.81 -14.40
CA ARG A 814 16.86 24.80 -13.25
C ARG A 814 16.28 26.19 -12.97
N TYR A 815 14.99 26.27 -12.66
CA TYR A 815 14.31 27.47 -12.18
C TYR A 815 13.61 27.21 -10.81
N THR A 816 13.27 28.28 -10.10
CA THR A 816 12.52 28.20 -8.82
C THR A 816 11.07 28.65 -9.00
N PRO A 817 10.13 28.24 -8.13
CA PRO A 817 8.74 28.69 -8.20
C PRO A 817 8.56 30.21 -8.18
N GLU A 818 9.47 30.91 -7.49
CA GLU A 818 9.47 32.36 -7.31
C GLU A 818 10.04 33.11 -8.53
N ASP A 819 10.93 32.48 -9.30
CA ASP A 819 11.54 33.03 -10.51
C ASP A 819 11.29 32.11 -11.72
N LYS A 820 10.05 32.16 -12.21
CA LYS A 820 9.60 31.39 -13.37
C LYS A 820 10.24 31.89 -14.67
N PRO A 821 10.45 31.02 -15.68
CA PRO A 821 10.90 31.46 -16.99
C PRO A 821 9.90 32.43 -17.61
N GLN A 822 10.38 33.31 -18.49
CA GLN A 822 9.57 34.26 -19.26
C GLN A 822 9.72 33.94 -20.75
N VAL A 823 8.65 34.13 -21.53
CA VAL A 823 8.62 33.80 -22.96
C VAL A 823 8.07 35.00 -23.73
N GLU A 824 8.78 35.43 -24.76
CA GLU A 824 8.36 36.48 -25.69
C GLU A 824 8.67 36.08 -27.15
N ALA A 825 7.85 36.54 -28.09
CA ALA A 825 8.14 36.42 -29.52
C ALA A 825 8.88 37.68 -29.97
N THR A 826 10.07 37.52 -30.55
CA THR A 826 10.93 38.64 -30.95
C THR A 826 11.61 38.36 -32.31
N GLU A 827 12.29 39.36 -32.86
CA GLU A 827 13.09 39.24 -34.07
C GLU A 827 14.58 39.42 -33.74
N GLU A 828 15.41 38.48 -34.20
CA GLU A 828 16.85 38.59 -34.08
C GLU A 828 17.53 38.23 -35.41
N GLY A 829 18.44 39.09 -35.87
CA GLY A 829 19.12 38.90 -37.16
C GLY A 829 18.19 38.82 -38.38
N GLY A 830 16.96 39.36 -38.28
CA GLY A 830 15.93 39.27 -39.33
C GLY A 830 15.12 37.96 -39.33
N LYS A 831 15.27 37.11 -38.31
CA LYS A 831 14.50 35.87 -38.12
C LYS A 831 13.59 36.00 -36.89
N ALA A 832 12.32 35.64 -37.03
CA ALA A 832 11.40 35.55 -35.90
C ALA A 832 11.79 34.36 -35.01
N VAL A 833 11.97 34.59 -33.71
CA VAL A 833 12.39 33.60 -32.70
C VAL A 833 11.50 33.67 -31.45
N LEU A 834 11.45 32.59 -30.69
CA LEU A 834 10.85 32.57 -29.35
C LEU A 834 11.97 32.71 -28.31
N ARG A 835 12.01 33.83 -27.59
CA ARG A 835 13.03 34.10 -26.58
C ARG A 835 12.53 33.63 -25.21
N VAL A 836 13.25 32.69 -24.62
CA VAL A 836 13.00 32.18 -23.27
C VAL A 836 14.05 32.74 -22.31
N THR A 837 13.61 33.55 -21.35
CA THR A 837 14.48 34.13 -20.32
C THR A 837 14.35 33.37 -19.02
N VAL A 838 15.47 32.92 -18.45
CA VAL A 838 15.52 32.17 -17.19
C VAL A 838 16.80 32.53 -16.43
N THR A 839 16.76 32.49 -15.10
CA THR A 839 17.97 32.65 -14.28
C THR A 839 18.78 31.36 -14.26
N ASP A 840 20.05 31.45 -14.66
CA ASP A 840 20.99 30.36 -14.51
C ASP A 840 21.56 30.35 -13.09
N PRO A 841 21.34 29.27 -12.31
CA PRO A 841 21.73 29.22 -10.91
C PRO A 841 23.25 29.06 -10.70
N ILE A 842 24.02 28.76 -11.74
CA ILE A 842 25.49 28.64 -11.67
C ILE A 842 26.11 30.01 -11.95
N LEU A 843 25.62 30.73 -12.96
CA LEU A 843 26.11 32.05 -13.34
C LEU A 843 25.56 33.16 -12.43
N GLY A 844 24.44 32.94 -11.75
CA GLY A 844 23.73 33.95 -10.98
C GLY A 844 23.16 35.08 -11.85
N LYS A 845 22.89 34.79 -13.13
CA LYS A 845 22.45 35.77 -14.14
C LYS A 845 21.26 35.25 -14.93
N LYS A 846 20.43 36.18 -15.41
CA LYS A 846 19.40 35.87 -16.41
C LYS A 846 20.06 35.64 -17.76
N ILE A 847 19.74 34.49 -18.37
CA ILE A 847 20.14 34.13 -19.72
C ILE A 847 18.92 34.16 -20.63
N ALA A 848 19.11 34.57 -21.89
CA ALA A 848 18.10 34.53 -22.93
C ALA A 848 18.45 33.40 -23.90
N ILE A 849 17.47 32.54 -24.19
CA ILE A 849 17.62 31.37 -25.06
C ILE A 849 16.63 31.52 -26.20
N ASP A 850 17.15 31.65 -27.43
CA ASP A 850 16.32 31.79 -28.63
C ASP A 850 15.99 30.42 -29.24
N ALA A 851 14.70 30.17 -29.39
CA ALA A 851 14.14 28.89 -29.78
C ALA A 851 13.35 29.01 -31.10
N ASP A 852 13.52 28.02 -31.98
CA ASP A 852 12.62 27.83 -33.12
C ASP A 852 11.28 27.19 -32.67
N LEU A 853 11.34 26.34 -31.64
CA LEU A 853 10.20 25.63 -31.08
C LEU A 853 10.16 25.73 -29.56
N LEU A 854 8.95 25.88 -29.00
CA LEU A 854 8.72 25.81 -27.57
C LEU A 854 7.67 24.75 -27.25
N ALA A 855 8.03 23.78 -26.41
CA ALA A 855 7.10 22.77 -25.93
C ALA A 855 6.81 22.91 -24.44
N LEU A 856 5.53 22.89 -24.09
CA LEU A 856 5.05 23.05 -22.72
C LEU A 856 4.69 21.69 -22.14
N ALA A 857 5.28 21.36 -21.00
CA ALA A 857 4.98 20.14 -20.27
C ALA A 857 3.70 20.31 -19.46
N ALA A 858 2.58 20.34 -20.19
CA ALA A 858 1.25 20.56 -19.67
C ALA A 858 0.85 19.50 -18.63
N ALA A 859 0.16 19.94 -17.59
CA ALA A 859 -0.36 19.06 -16.54
C ALA A 859 -1.38 18.05 -17.06
N VAL A 860 -1.51 16.95 -16.35
CA VAL A 860 -2.64 16.01 -16.49
C VAL A 860 -3.67 16.41 -15.44
N ILE A 861 -4.92 16.68 -15.86
CA ILE A 861 -6.02 17.14 -15.01
C ILE A 861 -7.13 16.08 -14.97
N PRO A 862 -7.93 15.99 -13.89
CA PRO A 862 -9.03 15.04 -13.84
C PRO A 862 -10.03 15.31 -14.98
N ALA A 863 -10.66 14.24 -15.48
CA ALA A 863 -11.70 14.39 -16.50
C ALA A 863 -12.90 15.18 -15.93
N ALA A 864 -13.51 16.05 -16.74
CA ALA A 864 -14.65 16.86 -16.30
C ALA A 864 -15.84 16.01 -15.80
N THR A 865 -15.97 14.78 -16.33
CA THR A 865 -17.01 13.82 -15.97
C THR A 865 -16.79 13.15 -14.60
N ASN A 866 -15.63 13.31 -13.97
CA ASN A 866 -15.34 12.64 -12.69
C ASN A 866 -16.32 13.01 -11.58
N THR A 867 -16.77 14.28 -11.52
CA THR A 867 -17.77 14.72 -10.53
C THR A 867 -19.12 14.03 -10.72
N GLU A 868 -19.54 13.82 -11.96
CA GLU A 868 -20.79 13.11 -12.28
C GLU A 868 -20.67 11.63 -11.93
N ILE A 869 -19.60 10.96 -12.36
CA ILE A 869 -19.34 9.55 -12.08
C ILE A 869 -19.20 9.29 -10.57
N SER A 870 -18.54 10.20 -9.84
CA SER A 870 -18.45 10.19 -8.38
C SER A 870 -19.83 10.18 -7.72
N ARG A 871 -20.76 11.02 -8.19
CA ARG A 871 -22.14 11.06 -7.67
C ARG A 871 -22.92 9.79 -8.02
N LEU A 872 -22.81 9.31 -9.26
CA LEU A 872 -23.53 8.13 -9.74
C LEU A 872 -23.13 6.87 -8.97
N PHE A 873 -21.83 6.63 -8.79
CA PHE A 873 -21.32 5.45 -8.09
C PHE A 873 -21.06 5.67 -6.60
N LYS A 874 -21.32 6.88 -6.08
CA LYS A 874 -21.12 7.28 -4.68
C LYS A 874 -19.68 7.04 -4.20
N VAL A 875 -18.70 7.36 -5.04
CA VAL A 875 -17.27 7.18 -4.76
C VAL A 875 -16.56 8.52 -4.58
N PRO A 876 -15.60 8.64 -3.63
CA PRO A 876 -14.99 9.92 -3.29
C PRO A 876 -13.99 10.41 -4.34
N LEU A 877 -13.85 11.74 -4.44
CA LEU A 877 -12.76 12.43 -5.11
C LEU A 877 -11.84 13.06 -4.07
N ASN A 878 -10.54 13.15 -4.38
CA ASN A 878 -9.60 13.92 -3.57
C ASN A 878 -9.72 15.43 -3.84
N LEU A 879 -8.90 16.22 -3.14
CA LEU A 879 -8.88 17.69 -3.26
C LEU A 879 -8.58 18.19 -4.69
N ASP A 880 -7.96 17.36 -5.54
CA ASP A 880 -7.59 17.70 -6.92
C ASP A 880 -8.64 17.24 -7.95
N GLY A 881 -9.72 16.58 -7.52
CA GLY A 881 -10.77 16.06 -8.41
C GLY A 881 -10.47 14.69 -9.04
N PHE A 882 -9.38 14.02 -8.64
CA PHE A 882 -9.13 12.62 -9.00
C PHE A 882 -9.83 11.67 -8.04
N PHE A 883 -10.16 10.45 -8.47
CA PHE A 883 -10.79 9.46 -7.61
C PHE A 883 -9.90 9.05 -6.43
N GLN A 884 -10.48 8.93 -5.24
CA GLN A 884 -9.78 8.51 -4.02
C GLN A 884 -10.01 7.02 -3.75
N GLU A 885 -8.91 6.28 -3.65
CA GLU A 885 -8.87 4.87 -3.29
C GLU A 885 -9.28 4.62 -1.82
N ALA A 886 -9.62 3.38 -1.48
CA ALA A 886 -9.98 2.97 -0.12
C ALA A 886 -8.82 3.15 0.86
N HIS A 887 -7.61 2.77 0.45
CA HIS A 887 -6.40 2.93 1.25
C HIS A 887 -5.17 2.95 0.35
N VAL A 888 -4.34 3.99 0.46
CA VAL A 888 -3.17 4.25 -0.42
C VAL A 888 -2.24 3.05 -0.53
N LYS A 889 -2.00 2.33 0.58
CA LYS A 889 -1.09 1.17 0.66
C LYS A 889 -1.71 -0.16 0.28
N LEU A 890 -2.73 -0.60 1.02
CA LEU A 890 -3.23 -1.98 0.93
C LEU A 890 -4.35 -2.17 -0.08
N ARG A 891 -5.06 -1.10 -0.44
CA ARG A 891 -6.22 -1.16 -1.34
C ARG A 891 -6.14 -0.04 -2.40
N PRO A 892 -5.05 0.02 -3.19
CA PRO A 892 -4.78 1.13 -4.12
C PRO A 892 -5.66 1.14 -5.38
N VAL A 893 -6.47 0.10 -5.59
CA VAL A 893 -7.39 -0.05 -6.74
C VAL A 893 -8.85 -0.23 -6.32
N ASP A 894 -9.13 -0.27 -5.01
CA ASP A 894 -10.50 -0.40 -4.50
C ASP A 894 -11.03 0.99 -4.13
N PHE A 895 -12.35 1.16 -4.20
CA PHE A 895 -13.02 2.23 -3.45
C PHE A 895 -13.44 1.74 -2.06
N ALA A 896 -13.73 2.68 -1.16
CA ALA A 896 -14.37 2.36 0.12
C ALA A 896 -15.77 1.76 -0.06
N ALA A 897 -16.42 2.05 -1.21
CA ALA A 897 -17.62 1.37 -1.64
C ALA A 897 -17.27 0.00 -2.24
N ASP A 898 -17.69 -1.08 -1.57
CA ASP A 898 -17.41 -2.44 -2.03
C ASP A 898 -17.99 -2.72 -3.42
N GLY A 899 -17.27 -3.53 -4.22
CA GLY A 899 -17.66 -3.89 -5.57
C GLY A 899 -17.39 -2.82 -6.63
N VAL A 900 -16.85 -1.66 -6.24
CA VAL A 900 -16.40 -0.62 -7.18
C VAL A 900 -14.88 -0.49 -7.10
N PHE A 901 -14.23 -0.58 -8.25
CA PHE A 901 -12.78 -0.55 -8.42
C PHE A 901 -12.36 0.60 -9.33
N LEU A 902 -11.08 0.92 -9.33
CA LEU A 902 -10.50 2.07 -10.00
C LEU A 902 -9.19 1.68 -10.68
N CYS A 903 -8.99 2.12 -11.93
CA CYS A 903 -7.70 1.96 -12.60
C CYS A 903 -7.35 3.11 -13.56
N GLY A 904 -6.05 3.21 -13.86
CA GLY A 904 -5.49 4.15 -14.82
C GLY A 904 -5.38 5.58 -14.30
N ILE A 905 -5.37 6.53 -15.24
CA ILE A 905 -5.11 7.95 -14.93
C ILE A 905 -6.32 8.68 -14.32
N ALA A 906 -7.49 8.04 -14.25
CA ALA A 906 -8.64 8.53 -13.47
C ALA A 906 -8.34 8.58 -11.96
N HIS A 907 -7.45 7.71 -11.50
CA HIS A 907 -6.99 7.65 -10.11
C HIS A 907 -6.00 8.76 -9.76
N TYR A 908 -5.06 9.01 -10.66
CA TYR A 908 -3.96 9.97 -10.57
C TYR A 908 -3.08 9.82 -11.83
N PRO A 909 -2.36 10.85 -12.32
CA PRO A 909 -1.46 10.72 -13.46
C PRO A 909 -0.44 9.58 -13.26
N LYS A 910 -0.15 8.80 -14.30
CA LYS A 910 0.78 7.66 -14.29
C LYS A 910 1.16 7.22 -15.71
N HIS A 911 2.26 6.49 -15.84
CA HIS A 911 2.76 5.98 -17.12
C HIS A 911 1.87 4.87 -17.68
N ILE A 912 2.06 4.54 -18.97
CA ILE A 912 1.28 3.48 -19.64
C ILE A 912 1.52 2.11 -18.96
N SER A 913 2.77 1.77 -18.66
CA SER A 913 3.12 0.51 -17.97
C SER A 913 2.46 0.42 -16.59
N GLU A 914 2.51 1.49 -15.80
CA GLU A 914 1.84 1.59 -14.50
C GLU A 914 0.30 1.50 -14.64
N THR A 915 -0.26 2.08 -15.70
CA THR A 915 -1.70 2.01 -16.03
C THR A 915 -2.13 0.58 -16.36
N ILE A 916 -1.32 -0.16 -17.12
CA ILE A 916 -1.57 -1.57 -17.47
C ILE A 916 -1.50 -2.44 -16.21
N SER A 917 -0.47 -2.27 -15.37
CA SER A 917 -0.38 -2.99 -14.08
C SER A 917 -1.58 -2.72 -13.18
N GLN A 918 -2.02 -1.46 -13.07
CA GLN A 918 -3.19 -1.10 -12.27
C GLN A 918 -4.50 -1.66 -12.86
N ALA A 919 -4.61 -1.77 -14.18
CA ALA A 919 -5.76 -2.39 -14.82
C ALA A 919 -5.85 -3.89 -14.55
N TYR A 920 -4.72 -4.61 -14.60
CA TYR A 920 -4.68 -6.01 -14.17
C TYR A 920 -5.01 -6.15 -12.69
N ALA A 921 -4.48 -5.27 -11.84
CA ALA A 921 -4.78 -5.27 -10.41
C ALA A 921 -6.28 -5.10 -10.11
N ALA A 922 -6.94 -4.12 -10.75
CA ALA A 922 -8.38 -3.92 -10.61
C ALA A 922 -9.17 -5.15 -11.11
N ALA A 923 -8.74 -5.78 -12.21
CA ALA A 923 -9.36 -7.01 -12.70
C ALA A 923 -9.15 -8.20 -11.76
N GLY A 924 -7.98 -8.32 -11.11
CA GLY A 924 -7.71 -9.33 -10.09
C GLY A 924 -8.61 -9.14 -8.88
N ARG A 925 -8.61 -7.96 -8.28
CA ARG A 925 -9.46 -7.64 -7.12
C ARG A 925 -10.96 -7.79 -7.44
N ALA A 926 -11.39 -7.43 -8.64
CA ALA A 926 -12.76 -7.65 -9.11
C ALA A 926 -13.09 -9.15 -9.28
N ALA A 927 -12.15 -9.94 -9.79
CA ALA A 927 -12.33 -11.37 -9.99
C ALA A 927 -12.50 -12.15 -8.68
N GLU A 928 -11.96 -11.67 -7.54
CA GLU A 928 -12.24 -12.26 -6.23
C GLU A 928 -13.75 -12.24 -5.90
N ILE A 929 -14.39 -11.07 -6.08
CA ILE A 929 -15.82 -10.92 -5.83
C ILE A 929 -16.63 -11.74 -6.83
N LEU A 930 -16.29 -11.66 -8.12
CA LEU A 930 -17.00 -12.40 -9.17
C LEU A 930 -16.80 -13.92 -9.04
N ALA A 931 -15.68 -14.40 -8.51
CA ALA A 931 -15.47 -15.82 -8.27
C ALA A 931 -16.39 -16.34 -7.15
N ALA A 932 -16.63 -15.56 -6.10
CA ALA A 932 -17.49 -15.94 -4.98
C ALA A 932 -18.97 -16.06 -5.36
N ASP A 933 -19.67 -17.09 -4.87
CA ASP A 933 -21.10 -17.30 -5.15
C ASP A 933 -22.01 -16.33 -4.41
N ALA A 934 -21.56 -15.85 -3.26
CA ALA A 934 -22.25 -14.86 -2.48
C ALA A 934 -21.27 -13.90 -1.80
N VAL A 935 -21.72 -12.67 -1.59
CA VAL A 935 -21.08 -11.69 -0.71
C VAL A 935 -21.82 -11.64 0.62
N ILE A 936 -21.06 -11.41 1.68
CA ILE A 936 -21.57 -11.37 3.06
C ILE A 936 -21.85 -9.90 3.41
N ALA A 937 -23.10 -9.59 3.75
CA ALA A 937 -23.48 -8.29 4.27
C ALA A 937 -23.64 -8.33 5.80
N SER A 938 -23.23 -7.24 6.46
CA SER A 938 -23.30 -7.08 7.91
C SER A 938 -24.73 -7.29 8.45
N GLY A 939 -24.80 -7.88 9.64
CA GLY A 939 -26.03 -8.02 10.43
C GLY A 939 -26.42 -6.75 11.19
N SER A 940 -25.52 -5.76 11.29
CA SER A 940 -25.76 -4.45 11.93
C SER A 940 -26.62 -3.53 11.05
N VAL A 941 -27.87 -3.93 10.83
CA VAL A 941 -28.86 -3.20 10.01
C VAL A 941 -30.00 -2.68 10.88
N SER A 942 -30.73 -1.68 10.38
CA SER A 942 -31.91 -1.15 11.06
C SER A 942 -33.09 -2.13 11.01
N GLU A 943 -33.89 -2.15 12.07
CA GLU A 943 -35.11 -2.96 12.18
C GLU A 943 -36.27 -2.13 12.70
N VAL A 944 -37.48 -2.38 12.18
CA VAL A 944 -38.70 -1.66 12.56
C VAL A 944 -39.58 -2.52 13.46
N ASN A 945 -39.87 -2.00 14.65
CA ASN A 945 -40.98 -2.47 15.48
C ASN A 945 -42.31 -1.92 14.96
N GLU A 946 -43.02 -2.73 14.18
CA GLU A 946 -44.31 -2.36 13.57
C GLU A 946 -45.38 -1.91 14.59
N LYS A 947 -45.28 -2.31 15.86
CA LYS A 947 -46.25 -1.91 16.90
C LYS A 947 -46.05 -0.44 17.32
N LYS A 948 -44.81 0.06 17.29
CA LYS A 948 -44.46 1.45 17.64
C LYS A 948 -44.51 2.40 16.44
N CYS A 949 -44.47 1.86 15.22
CA CYS A 949 -44.41 2.66 14.01
C CYS A 949 -45.77 3.33 13.71
N ILE A 950 -45.74 4.67 13.65
CA ILE A 950 -46.91 5.51 13.35
C ILE A 950 -47.00 5.93 11.88
N SER A 951 -46.15 5.38 11.00
CA SER A 951 -46.17 5.62 9.55
C SER A 951 -45.96 7.09 9.13
N CYS A 952 -45.21 7.85 9.92
CA CYS A 952 -44.93 9.26 9.63
C CYS A 952 -44.05 9.50 8.39
N GLY A 953 -43.36 8.46 7.88
CA GLY A 953 -42.52 8.54 6.68
C GLY A 953 -41.14 9.18 6.87
N ALA A 954 -40.81 9.69 8.06
CA ALA A 954 -39.53 10.35 8.33
C ALA A 954 -38.31 9.44 8.08
N CYS A 955 -38.40 8.16 8.42
CA CYS A 955 -37.32 7.20 8.19
C CYS A 955 -37.10 6.87 6.70
N GLU A 956 -38.17 6.87 5.90
CA GLU A 956 -38.09 6.66 4.44
C GLU A 956 -37.46 7.86 3.74
N SER A 957 -37.83 9.09 4.14
CA SER A 957 -37.34 10.31 3.48
C SER A 957 -35.86 10.59 3.70
N VAL A 958 -35.28 10.13 4.81
CA VAL A 958 -33.85 10.33 5.13
C VAL A 958 -32.94 9.21 4.62
N CYS A 959 -33.49 8.07 4.19
CA CYS A 959 -32.68 6.92 3.80
C CYS A 959 -32.05 7.10 2.41
N THR A 960 -30.75 7.44 2.38
CA THR A 960 -29.98 7.66 1.12
C THR A 960 -29.74 6.37 0.29
N TYR A 961 -30.05 5.22 0.88
CA TYR A 961 -29.91 3.89 0.25
C TYR A 961 -31.26 3.31 -0.19
N CYS A 962 -32.37 4.01 0.04
CA CYS A 962 -33.74 3.51 -0.20
C CYS A 962 -34.02 2.15 0.49
N ALA A 963 -33.30 1.87 1.59
CA ALA A 963 -33.46 0.65 2.36
C ALA A 963 -34.77 0.63 3.14
N VAL A 964 -35.25 1.79 3.57
CA VAL A 964 -36.51 1.94 4.32
C VAL A 964 -37.62 2.33 3.35
N LYS A 965 -38.73 1.60 3.34
CA LYS A 965 -39.94 1.96 2.61
C LYS A 965 -41.18 1.79 3.47
N LEU A 966 -42.21 2.60 3.22
CA LEU A 966 -43.53 2.36 3.78
C LEU A 966 -44.27 1.31 2.94
N VAL A 967 -44.61 0.19 3.55
CA VAL A 967 -45.31 -0.94 2.91
C VAL A 967 -46.65 -1.20 3.60
N ASP A 968 -47.62 -1.74 2.88
CA ASP A 968 -48.89 -2.17 3.45
C ASP A 968 -48.68 -3.45 4.28
N THR A 969 -49.12 -3.44 5.54
CA THR A 969 -49.16 -4.62 6.41
C THR A 969 -50.58 -4.85 6.93
N PRO A 970 -50.89 -6.03 7.51
CA PRO A 970 -52.19 -6.28 8.13
C PRO A 970 -52.59 -5.29 9.23
N LYS A 971 -51.65 -4.49 9.75
CA LYS A 971 -51.87 -3.47 10.80
C LYS A 971 -51.91 -2.04 10.22
N GLY A 972 -52.05 -1.91 8.91
CA GLY A 972 -51.96 -0.67 8.15
C GLY A 972 -50.57 -0.48 7.54
N LYS A 973 -50.35 0.67 6.89
CA LYS A 973 -49.04 1.02 6.33
C LYS A 973 -47.99 1.01 7.45
N ARG A 974 -46.79 0.47 7.24
CA ARG A 974 -45.68 0.47 8.22
C ARG A 974 -44.35 0.62 7.50
N ALA A 975 -43.35 1.19 8.18
CA ALA A 975 -41.99 1.20 7.66
C ALA A 975 -41.40 -0.21 7.68
N ARG A 976 -40.67 -0.58 6.63
CA ARG A 976 -39.93 -1.83 6.53
C ARG A 976 -38.54 -1.55 5.98
N VAL A 977 -37.54 -2.16 6.60
CA VAL A 977 -36.15 -2.11 6.14
C VAL A 977 -35.88 -3.30 5.24
N THR A 978 -35.21 -3.06 4.12
CA THR A 978 -34.62 -4.08 3.26
C THR A 978 -33.17 -4.27 3.72
N PRO A 979 -32.84 -5.35 4.45
CA PRO A 979 -31.56 -5.48 5.17
C PRO A 979 -30.34 -5.26 4.27
N VAL A 980 -30.37 -5.86 3.08
CA VAL A 980 -29.32 -5.81 2.07
C VAL A 980 -28.99 -4.40 1.56
N LEU A 981 -29.95 -3.48 1.59
CA LEU A 981 -29.72 -2.08 1.20
C LEU A 981 -29.29 -1.22 2.39
N CYS A 982 -29.49 -1.68 3.63
CA CYS A 982 -29.17 -0.92 4.82
C CYS A 982 -27.65 -0.93 5.06
N LYS A 983 -27.04 0.26 5.11
CA LYS A 983 -25.63 0.42 5.47
C LYS A 983 -25.39 0.69 6.96
N GLY A 984 -26.44 0.59 7.78
CA GLY A 984 -26.34 0.73 9.23
C GLY A 984 -25.88 2.11 9.70
N ASP A 985 -26.23 3.20 8.99
CA ASP A 985 -25.82 4.56 9.35
C ASP A 985 -26.56 5.15 10.57
N GLY A 986 -27.71 4.57 10.94
CA GLY A 986 -28.52 4.99 12.08
C GLY A 986 -29.34 6.27 11.86
N LEU A 987 -29.28 6.91 10.70
CA LEU A 987 -29.98 8.20 10.46
C LEU A 987 -31.49 8.07 10.61
N CYS A 988 -32.04 6.96 10.13
CA CYS A 988 -33.47 6.66 10.25
C CYS A 988 -33.93 6.43 11.70
N CYS A 989 -33.03 5.94 12.58
CA CYS A 989 -33.28 5.76 14.01
C CYS A 989 -33.34 7.12 14.71
N ALA A 990 -32.37 8.00 14.43
CA ALA A 990 -32.28 9.33 15.03
C ALA A 990 -33.50 10.22 14.75
N VAL A 991 -34.14 10.08 13.57
CA VAL A 991 -35.33 10.88 13.21
C VAL A 991 -36.66 10.25 13.61
N CYS A 992 -36.66 9.03 14.17
CA CYS A 992 -37.90 8.33 14.48
C CYS A 992 -38.54 8.88 15.77
N PRO A 993 -39.71 9.53 15.70
CA PRO A 993 -40.28 10.21 16.87
C PRO A 993 -40.80 9.25 17.95
N THR A 994 -40.97 7.97 17.63
CA THR A 994 -41.54 6.96 18.54
C THR A 994 -40.55 5.87 18.94
N GLY A 995 -39.28 5.98 18.52
CA GLY A 995 -38.28 4.91 18.71
C GLY A 995 -38.73 3.58 18.10
N ALA A 996 -39.47 3.62 16.99
CA ALA A 996 -40.00 2.44 16.33
C ALA A 996 -39.00 1.75 15.42
N ILE A 997 -37.90 2.41 15.06
CA ILE A 997 -36.82 1.83 14.27
C ILE A 997 -35.53 1.97 15.08
N SER A 998 -34.80 0.87 15.21
CA SER A 998 -33.53 0.81 15.95
C SER A 998 -32.45 0.20 15.06
N LEU A 999 -31.19 0.58 15.31
CA LEU A 999 -30.04 0.01 14.61
C LEU A 999 -29.51 -1.16 15.44
N LYS A 1000 -29.50 -2.38 14.89
CA LYS A 1000 -28.91 -3.53 15.57
C LYS A 1000 -27.42 -3.27 15.80
N HIS A 1001 -26.90 -3.72 16.95
CA HIS A 1001 -25.54 -3.43 17.42
C HIS A 1001 -25.31 -1.98 17.89
N PHE A 1002 -26.25 -1.06 17.71
CA PHE A 1002 -26.16 0.33 18.19
C PHE A 1002 -27.54 0.80 18.68
N THR A 1003 -28.18 -0.02 19.50
CA THR A 1003 -29.48 0.28 20.09
C THR A 1003 -29.36 1.40 21.14
N ASP A 1004 -30.45 2.11 21.41
CA ASP A 1004 -30.47 3.16 22.42
C ASP A 1004 -30.02 2.63 23.80
N GLU A 1005 -30.36 1.38 24.13
CA GLU A 1005 -29.97 0.74 25.38
C GLU A 1005 -28.45 0.50 25.46
N GLU A 1006 -27.86 -0.05 24.39
CA GLU A 1006 -26.40 -0.25 24.26
C GLU A 1006 -25.61 1.07 24.31
N ILE A 1007 -26.15 2.15 23.73
CA ILE A 1007 -25.49 3.47 23.73
C ILE A 1007 -25.66 4.18 25.06
N ASN A 1008 -26.87 4.19 25.64
CA ASN A 1008 -27.10 4.87 26.91
C ASN A 1008 -26.32 4.20 28.04
N CYS A 1009 -26.23 2.86 28.09
CA CYS A 1009 -25.41 2.20 29.12
C CYS A 1009 -23.93 2.55 28.98
N GLN A 1010 -23.44 2.76 27.75
CA GLN A 1010 -22.07 3.18 27.49
C GLN A 1010 -21.81 4.59 28.02
N ILE A 1011 -22.77 5.50 27.86
CA ILE A 1011 -22.72 6.88 28.36
C ILE A 1011 -22.83 6.89 29.90
N ASP A 1012 -23.80 6.18 30.45
CA ASP A 1012 -24.01 6.09 31.91
C ASP A 1012 -22.78 5.53 32.61
N ALA A 1013 -22.09 4.56 31.98
CA ALA A 1013 -20.84 4.02 32.49
C ALA A 1013 -19.68 5.03 32.47
N GLU A 1014 -19.70 6.09 31.67
CA GLU A 1014 -18.67 7.14 31.72
C GLU A 1014 -18.77 7.92 33.03
N VAL A 1015 -20.00 8.20 33.48
CA VAL A 1015 -20.27 8.96 34.70
C VAL A 1015 -20.07 8.03 35.92
N PRO A 1016 -19.15 8.34 36.85
CA PRO A 1016 -19.06 7.57 38.08
C PRO A 1016 -20.42 7.65 38.78
N VAL A 1017 -21.06 6.52 39.04
CA VAL A 1017 -22.19 6.49 39.97
C VAL A 1017 -21.64 7.00 41.29
N ALA A 1018 -22.03 8.21 41.66
CA ALA A 1018 -21.68 8.79 42.93
C ALA A 1018 -22.33 7.95 44.03
N GLU A 1019 -21.62 6.93 44.52
CA GLU A 1019 -21.89 6.34 45.83
C GLU A 1019 -21.84 7.42 46.94
N GLU A 1020 -21.36 8.64 46.65
CA GLU A 1020 -21.44 9.81 47.52
C GLU A 1020 -22.81 10.54 47.54
N ILE A 1021 -23.70 10.38 46.55
CA ILE A 1021 -25.00 11.10 46.56
C ILE A 1021 -26.07 10.35 47.38
N LEU A 1022 -25.95 9.03 47.54
CA LEU A 1022 -26.83 8.25 48.42
C LEU A 1022 -26.39 8.23 49.89
N ALA A 1023 -25.23 8.81 50.22
CA ALA A 1023 -24.80 9.02 51.60
C ALA A 1023 -25.25 10.37 52.20
N LEU A 1024 -25.94 11.21 51.40
CA LEU A 1024 -26.45 12.54 51.79
C LEU A 1024 -27.98 12.67 51.64
N ALA A 1025 -28.70 11.57 51.42
CA ALA A 1025 -30.15 11.45 51.53
C ALA A 1025 -30.49 10.40 52.59
#